data_AF-A0A9E0IQQ7-F1
#
_entry.id   AF-A0A9E0IQQ7-F1
#
_cell.length_a   1.000
_cell.length_b   1.000
_cell.length_c   1.000
_cell.angle_alpha   90.00
_cell.angle_beta   90.00
_cell.angle_gamma   90.00
#
_symmetry.space_group_name_H-M   'P 1'
#
loop_
_entity.id
_entity.type
_entity.pdbx_description
1 polymer ?
#
loop_
_entity_poly.entity_id
_entity_poly.type
_entity_poly.pdbx_seq_one_letter_code
_entity_poly.pdbx_strand_id
1 'polypeptide(L)'
;MVRTPTLLLLSGAVAVAAPVLAARLVQRRVDERLVPALTELTGQPVRVGGVDVGLTGTVRLDEVAIGTQLTAAYVEARVALSSLLAGRWGADEIEVAAPRLRARLGRDGQLDLATLIERVASRRAGPSGPPAPSSRRLRRIVVSGGDLVVSLPDGGQLRARGVEVHPSPGGARVVTRAVEVRAPTRLGLARARWPRVAADLRLPHIGIDRLLAADGELVLGSADASLRASRLTVMVDRAGQVVGRADVDDGGVPRPVTVVAVPRQRSLHVRADDVPLALAAPLLADLVDLRAARATGALALVATRTGSVVEGDLAISALALTAPGVAGTAMPTTRWTGRVELDRDRLRLAGTAATGALAVELDGRIARQPRRGVSDLTVTVRPVACLDALDSVPAAARDHLDGLTVQGELRARAQVRIDPAAPAGEAVRLDLDGPSGCLVLADAPAAAPAALTRAHQHVFPDGHHLDLADGSGLALLRGLPAHVVGAFVAGEDARFRTHRGFDLNQIARSLEINLREGRLLRGGSTISQQLVKNEWLGRQRTFARKLQEVILTWRLEQALGKDDILGHYLEIIELGPGVWGLAAAAAYWFGKAARDLTAGEAAFLAALTPEPATMSRRLAMAGGLDPRSAERRAIILRGMKRAGVLSEAQLTRAVREPVSLRAEALALAVSEPASPSP
;
A
#
# COMPACT_ATOMS: atom_id res chain seq x y z
N MET A 1 -73.04 63.10 -22.45
CA MET A 1 -72.12 63.22 -21.29
C MET A 1 -72.27 62.00 -20.39
N VAL A 2 -71.63 60.89 -20.75
CA VAL A 2 -71.23 59.84 -19.80
C VAL A 2 -69.75 60.10 -19.53
N ARG A 3 -69.41 60.32 -18.27
CA ARG A 3 -68.14 60.90 -17.83
C ARG A 3 -66.95 60.05 -18.29
N THR A 4 -66.02 60.64 -19.05
CA THR A 4 -64.69 60.11 -19.42
C THR A 4 -63.92 59.45 -18.26
N PRO A 5 -64.01 59.91 -16.98
CA PRO A 5 -63.41 59.17 -15.86
C PRO A 5 -64.04 57.80 -15.59
N THR A 6 -65.30 57.55 -15.95
CA THR A 6 -65.96 56.25 -15.75
C THR A 6 -65.46 55.20 -16.74
N LEU A 7 -65.12 55.59 -17.97
CA LEU A 7 -64.50 54.71 -18.97
C LEU A 7 -63.05 54.38 -18.62
N LEU A 8 -62.28 55.35 -18.07
CA LEU A 8 -60.93 55.13 -17.54
C LEU A 8 -60.92 54.28 -16.27
N LEU A 9 -61.91 54.47 -15.37
CA LEU A 9 -62.11 53.64 -14.18
C LEU A 9 -62.60 52.23 -14.54
N LEU A 10 -63.47 52.07 -15.55
CA LEU A 10 -63.90 50.76 -16.06
C LEU A 10 -62.78 50.05 -16.81
N SER A 11 -61.99 50.75 -17.62
CA SER A 11 -60.83 50.15 -18.29
C SER A 11 -59.73 49.79 -17.28
N GLY A 12 -59.51 50.61 -16.25
CA GLY A 12 -58.60 50.33 -15.15
C GLY A 12 -59.09 49.17 -14.27
N ALA A 13 -60.37 49.14 -13.92
CA ALA A 13 -60.99 48.05 -13.17
C ALA A 13 -61.00 46.73 -13.95
N VAL A 14 -61.26 46.75 -15.27
CA VAL A 14 -61.17 45.56 -16.12
C VAL A 14 -59.72 45.12 -16.32
N ALA A 15 -58.78 46.05 -16.50
CA ALA A 15 -57.35 45.75 -16.63
C ALA A 15 -56.73 45.14 -15.35
N VAL A 16 -57.27 45.46 -14.16
CA VAL A 16 -56.83 44.89 -12.88
C VAL A 16 -57.66 43.67 -12.46
N ALA A 17 -58.99 43.68 -12.65
CA ALA A 17 -59.87 42.60 -12.22
C ALA A 17 -59.83 41.39 -13.15
N ALA A 18 -59.66 41.57 -14.46
CA ALA A 18 -59.64 40.44 -15.39
C ALA A 18 -58.42 39.52 -15.17
N PRO A 19 -57.19 40.02 -14.98
CA PRO A 19 -56.05 39.17 -14.63
C PRO A 19 -56.21 38.46 -13.29
N VAL A 20 -56.76 39.15 -12.26
CA VAL A 20 -56.99 38.57 -10.93
C VAL A 20 -58.07 37.47 -10.97
N LEU A 21 -59.17 37.69 -11.71
CA LEU A 21 -60.22 36.70 -11.91
C LEU A 21 -59.72 35.50 -12.73
N ALA A 22 -58.92 35.76 -13.76
CA ALA A 22 -58.27 34.72 -14.57
C ALA A 22 -57.30 33.89 -13.72
N ALA A 23 -56.44 34.53 -12.91
CA ALA A 23 -55.54 33.85 -11.98
C ALA A 23 -56.30 32.95 -11.00
N ARG A 24 -57.41 33.44 -10.40
CA ARG A 24 -58.27 32.63 -9.50
C ARG A 24 -58.93 31.44 -10.21
N LEU A 25 -59.41 31.62 -11.44
CA LEU A 25 -60.00 30.53 -12.22
C LEU A 25 -58.97 29.48 -12.65
N VAL A 26 -57.76 29.92 -13.00
CA VAL A 26 -56.65 29.02 -13.34
C VAL A 26 -56.16 28.30 -12.08
N GLN A 27 -55.97 28.99 -10.95
CA GLN A 27 -55.64 28.39 -9.65
C GLN A 27 -56.63 27.28 -9.28
N ARG A 28 -57.94 27.56 -9.37
CA ARG A 28 -58.97 26.55 -9.10
C ARG A 28 -58.84 25.32 -10.02
N ARG A 29 -58.55 25.51 -11.31
CA ARG A 29 -58.29 24.39 -12.23
C ARG A 29 -56.97 23.67 -11.93
N VAL A 30 -55.96 24.38 -11.46
CA VAL A 30 -54.69 23.78 -11.02
C VAL A 30 -54.95 22.86 -9.84
N ASP A 31 -55.69 23.32 -8.83
CA ASP A 31 -55.97 22.57 -7.62
C ASP A 31 -56.95 21.39 -7.85
N GLU A 32 -58.02 21.60 -8.62
CA GLU A 32 -59.06 20.58 -8.84
C GLU A 32 -58.69 19.54 -9.91
N ARG A 33 -57.80 19.86 -10.86
CA ARG A 33 -57.50 18.99 -12.01
C ARG A 33 -56.02 18.72 -12.21
N LEU A 34 -55.17 19.75 -12.23
CA LEU A 34 -53.76 19.58 -12.58
C LEU A 34 -52.98 18.84 -11.48
N VAL A 35 -53.13 19.27 -10.22
CA VAL A 35 -52.44 18.70 -9.07
C VAL A 35 -52.81 17.22 -8.87
N PRO A 36 -54.10 16.82 -8.87
CA PRO A 36 -54.48 15.41 -8.79
C PRO A 36 -53.95 14.57 -9.95
N ALA A 37 -54.05 15.07 -11.20
CA ALA A 37 -53.57 14.36 -12.38
C ALA A 37 -52.05 14.16 -12.37
N LEU A 38 -51.28 15.18 -11.97
CA LEU A 38 -49.83 15.07 -11.83
C LEU A 38 -49.43 14.18 -10.64
N THR A 39 -50.20 14.21 -9.55
CA THR A 39 -49.98 13.33 -8.40
C THR A 39 -50.17 11.87 -8.78
N GLU A 40 -51.23 11.55 -9.52
CA GLU A 40 -51.49 10.22 -10.04
C GLU A 40 -50.41 9.77 -11.04
N LEU A 41 -50.01 10.68 -11.94
CA LEU A 41 -49.03 10.39 -12.99
C LEU A 41 -47.61 10.19 -12.45
N THR A 42 -47.20 10.97 -11.44
CA THR A 42 -45.88 10.86 -10.82
C THR A 42 -45.85 9.83 -9.68
N GLY A 43 -47.01 9.48 -9.12
CA GLY A 43 -47.13 8.66 -7.91
C GLY A 43 -46.60 9.37 -6.66
N GLN A 44 -46.45 10.70 -6.70
CA GLN A 44 -45.93 11.53 -5.60
C GLN A 44 -46.82 12.76 -5.39
N PRO A 45 -46.94 13.26 -4.14
CA PRO A 45 -47.78 14.43 -3.87
C PRO A 45 -47.23 15.67 -4.57
N VAL A 46 -48.06 16.35 -5.35
CA VAL A 46 -47.71 17.61 -6.02
C VAL A 46 -48.25 18.80 -5.25
N ARG A 47 -47.45 19.86 -5.13
CA ARG A 47 -47.84 21.15 -4.54
C ARG A 47 -47.47 22.29 -5.48
N VAL A 48 -48.31 23.32 -5.48
CA VAL A 48 -48.09 24.59 -6.21
C VAL A 48 -48.46 25.70 -5.23
N GLY A 49 -47.54 26.64 -4.97
CA GLY A 49 -47.72 27.70 -3.98
C GLY A 49 -48.55 28.87 -4.50
N GLY A 50 -48.50 29.16 -5.80
CA GLY A 50 -49.27 30.24 -6.43
C GLY A 50 -49.33 30.12 -7.95
N VAL A 51 -50.26 30.89 -8.55
CA VAL A 51 -50.46 30.95 -10.00
C VAL A 51 -50.58 32.41 -10.44
N ASP A 52 -49.69 32.81 -11.33
CA ASP A 52 -49.69 34.10 -12.00
C ASP A 52 -50.03 33.94 -13.49
N VAL A 53 -50.89 34.83 -14.01
CA VAL A 53 -51.32 34.82 -15.42
C VAL A 53 -51.00 36.16 -16.06
N GLY A 54 -50.13 36.16 -17.07
CA GLY A 54 -49.75 37.36 -17.82
C GLY A 54 -50.71 37.68 -18.95
N LEU A 55 -50.83 38.97 -19.28
CA LEU A 55 -51.69 39.50 -20.35
C LEU A 55 -51.33 38.98 -21.75
N THR A 56 -50.11 38.47 -21.94
CA THR A 56 -49.58 37.95 -23.20
C THR A 56 -49.73 36.43 -23.34
N GLY A 57 -50.57 35.79 -22.51
CA GLY A 57 -50.80 34.34 -22.56
C GLY A 57 -49.70 33.51 -21.87
N THR A 58 -49.06 34.07 -20.85
CA THR A 58 -48.13 33.33 -19.97
C THR A 58 -48.86 32.84 -18.73
N VAL A 59 -48.57 31.60 -18.30
CA VAL A 59 -49.05 31.03 -17.05
C VAL A 59 -47.84 30.58 -16.24
N ARG A 60 -47.67 31.15 -15.06
CA ARG A 60 -46.57 30.87 -14.15
C ARG A 60 -47.12 30.20 -12.90
N LEU A 61 -46.52 29.07 -12.53
CA LEU A 61 -46.79 28.34 -11.29
C LEU A 61 -45.61 28.59 -10.36
N ASP A 62 -45.82 29.18 -9.18
CA ASP A 62 -44.77 29.42 -8.19
C ASP A 62 -44.68 28.27 -7.19
N GLU A 63 -43.47 28.05 -6.67
CA GLU A 63 -43.17 27.08 -5.62
C GLU A 63 -43.70 25.66 -5.92
N VAL A 64 -43.41 25.18 -7.13
CA VAL A 64 -43.86 23.86 -7.57
C VAL A 64 -43.02 22.78 -6.91
N ALA A 65 -43.65 21.81 -6.25
CA ALA A 65 -42.99 20.67 -5.63
C ALA A 65 -43.64 19.35 -6.04
N ILE A 66 -42.83 18.33 -6.29
CA ILE A 66 -43.24 16.94 -6.53
C ILE A 66 -42.51 16.08 -5.49
N GLY A 67 -43.28 15.56 -4.53
CA GLY A 67 -42.74 14.84 -3.38
C GLY A 67 -41.74 15.68 -2.59
N THR A 68 -40.68 15.03 -2.14
CA THR A 68 -39.52 15.66 -1.46
C THR A 68 -38.28 15.74 -2.36
N GLN A 69 -38.39 15.22 -3.58
CA GLN A 69 -37.25 14.99 -4.47
C GLN A 69 -37.11 16.07 -5.54
N LEU A 70 -38.19 16.77 -5.91
CA LEU A 70 -38.16 17.80 -6.94
C LEU A 70 -38.93 19.04 -6.49
N THR A 71 -38.27 20.18 -6.55
CA THR A 71 -38.88 21.50 -6.30
C THR A 71 -38.41 22.49 -7.36
N ALA A 72 -39.20 23.50 -7.68
CA ALA A 72 -38.84 24.58 -8.60
C ALA A 72 -39.33 25.92 -8.04
N ALA A 73 -38.55 26.98 -8.26
CA ALA A 73 -38.95 28.32 -7.85
C ALA A 73 -40.20 28.75 -8.62
N TYR A 74 -40.20 28.52 -9.94
CA TYR A 74 -41.40 28.63 -10.75
C TYR A 74 -41.34 27.72 -11.99
N VAL A 75 -42.51 27.42 -12.53
CA VAL A 75 -42.71 26.80 -13.84
C VAL A 75 -43.57 27.73 -14.68
N GLU A 76 -43.02 28.26 -15.77
CA GLU A 76 -43.70 29.19 -16.64
C GLU A 76 -43.99 28.55 -17.99
N ALA A 77 -45.26 28.56 -18.40
CA ALA A 77 -45.71 28.12 -19.71
C ALA A 77 -46.05 29.34 -20.56
N ARG A 78 -45.46 29.44 -21.75
CA ARG A 78 -45.70 30.53 -22.71
C ARG A 78 -46.42 30.01 -23.95
N VAL A 79 -47.38 30.78 -24.45
CA VAL A 79 -48.04 30.55 -25.75
C VAL A 79 -47.50 31.56 -26.76
N ALA A 80 -47.07 31.12 -27.93
CA ALA A 80 -46.56 32.02 -28.96
C ALA A 80 -47.69 32.88 -29.54
N LEU A 81 -47.38 34.13 -29.90
CA LEU A 81 -48.36 35.07 -30.48
C LEU A 81 -49.01 34.51 -31.76
N SER A 82 -48.26 33.77 -32.58
CA SER A 82 -48.79 33.08 -33.77
C SER A 82 -49.82 31.99 -33.44
N SER A 83 -49.66 31.31 -32.30
CA SER A 83 -50.58 30.26 -31.83
C SER A 83 -51.85 30.86 -31.23
N LEU A 84 -51.71 31.99 -30.51
CA LEU A 84 -52.82 32.81 -30.01
C LEU A 84 -53.67 33.38 -31.16
N LEU A 85 -53.03 33.97 -32.17
CA LEU A 85 -53.71 34.53 -33.35
C LEU A 85 -54.39 33.45 -34.23
N ALA A 86 -53.91 32.20 -34.15
CA ALA A 86 -54.51 31.05 -34.82
C ALA A 86 -55.61 30.35 -33.98
N GLY A 87 -56.02 30.93 -32.84
CA GLY A 87 -57.08 30.39 -31.98
C GLY A 87 -56.72 29.10 -31.22
N ARG A 88 -55.42 28.79 -31.08
CA ARG A 88 -54.95 27.55 -30.45
C ARG A 88 -54.45 27.80 -29.03
N TRP A 89 -54.98 27.04 -28.08
CA TRP A 89 -54.68 27.17 -26.66
C TRP A 89 -53.78 26.02 -26.20
N GLY A 90 -52.46 26.24 -26.20
CA GLY A 90 -51.47 25.28 -25.73
C GLY A 90 -50.08 25.88 -25.63
N ALA A 91 -49.31 25.51 -24.60
CA ALA A 91 -47.97 26.03 -24.38
C ALA A 91 -47.02 25.65 -25.53
N ASP A 92 -46.39 26.65 -26.13
CA ASP A 92 -45.34 26.49 -27.13
C ASP A 92 -43.97 26.28 -26.45
N GLU A 93 -43.76 26.86 -25.25
CA GLU A 93 -42.53 26.76 -24.48
C GLU A 93 -42.84 26.61 -22.98
N ILE A 94 -42.05 25.77 -22.30
CA ILE A 94 -42.09 25.63 -20.83
C ILE A 94 -40.71 25.96 -20.28
N GLU A 95 -40.65 26.91 -19.36
CA GLU A 95 -39.46 27.27 -18.59
C GLU A 95 -39.61 26.75 -17.16
N VAL A 96 -38.61 26.02 -16.68
CA VAL A 96 -38.51 25.56 -15.28
C VAL A 96 -37.31 26.24 -14.66
N ALA A 97 -37.56 27.14 -13.73
CA ALA A 97 -36.52 27.99 -13.16
C ALA A 97 -36.08 27.53 -11.77
N ALA A 98 -34.76 27.52 -11.60
CA ALA A 98 -34.04 27.14 -10.40
C ALA A 98 -34.56 25.86 -9.72
N PRO A 99 -34.71 24.73 -10.46
CA PRO A 99 -35.18 23.51 -9.84
C PRO A 99 -34.13 22.93 -8.90
N ARG A 100 -34.56 22.40 -7.75
CA ARG A 100 -33.73 21.60 -6.86
C ARG A 100 -34.16 20.14 -6.94
N LEU A 101 -33.25 19.29 -7.38
CA LEU A 101 -33.46 17.86 -7.53
C LEU A 101 -32.59 17.07 -6.56
N ARG A 102 -33.18 16.05 -5.94
CA ARG A 102 -32.49 15.04 -5.14
C ARG A 102 -32.77 13.66 -5.74
N ALA A 103 -31.70 12.94 -6.04
CA ALA A 103 -31.78 11.58 -6.58
C ALA A 103 -30.79 10.66 -5.86
N ARG A 104 -31.01 9.35 -6.00
CA ARG A 104 -30.14 8.30 -5.51
C ARG A 104 -29.76 7.39 -6.67
N LEU A 105 -28.45 7.14 -6.81
CA LEU A 105 -27.93 6.18 -7.76
C LEU A 105 -27.85 4.79 -7.10
N GLY A 106 -28.51 3.80 -7.70
CA GLY A 106 -28.44 2.40 -7.30
C GLY A 106 -27.13 1.73 -7.70
N ARG A 107 -26.84 0.55 -7.14
CA ARG A 107 -25.65 -0.26 -7.49
C ARG A 107 -25.71 -0.82 -8.91
N ASP A 108 -26.89 -0.88 -9.49
CA ASP A 108 -27.19 -1.22 -10.88
C ASP A 108 -26.95 -0.04 -11.85
N GLY A 109 -26.56 1.14 -11.32
CA GLY A 109 -26.33 2.35 -12.10
C GLY A 109 -27.61 3.09 -12.50
N GLN A 110 -28.77 2.71 -11.96
CA GLN A 110 -30.04 3.38 -12.22
C GLN A 110 -30.30 4.49 -11.19
N LEU A 111 -30.83 5.62 -11.64
CA LEU A 111 -31.32 6.68 -10.75
C LEU A 111 -32.72 6.32 -10.28
N ASP A 112 -33.02 6.52 -9.00
CA ASP A 112 -34.39 6.37 -8.46
C ASP A 112 -35.42 7.26 -9.19
N LEU A 113 -34.98 8.41 -9.71
CA LEU A 113 -35.77 9.33 -10.54
C LEU A 113 -36.13 8.76 -11.93
N ALA A 114 -35.41 7.74 -12.42
CA ALA A 114 -35.70 7.10 -13.72
C ALA A 114 -37.12 6.50 -13.74
N THR A 115 -37.56 5.92 -12.63
CA THR A 115 -38.91 5.36 -12.46
C THR A 115 -40.00 6.42 -12.66
N LEU A 116 -39.76 7.65 -12.20
CA LEU A 116 -40.71 8.76 -12.33
C LEU A 116 -40.79 9.20 -13.80
N ILE A 117 -39.65 9.28 -14.49
CA ILE A 117 -39.56 9.63 -15.91
C ILE A 117 -40.18 8.54 -16.79
N GLU A 118 -39.96 7.26 -16.48
CA GLU A 118 -40.55 6.12 -17.20
C GLU A 118 -42.08 6.06 -17.06
N ARG A 119 -42.64 6.37 -15.89
CA ARG A 119 -44.11 6.46 -15.70
C ARG A 119 -44.72 7.59 -16.54
N VAL A 120 -44.05 8.75 -16.57
CA VAL A 120 -44.46 9.90 -17.39
C VAL A 120 -44.36 9.55 -18.89
N ALA A 121 -43.30 8.87 -19.31
CA ALA A 121 -43.07 8.50 -20.71
C ALA A 121 -44.01 7.38 -21.20
N SER A 122 -44.26 6.36 -20.38
CA SER A 122 -45.11 5.21 -20.72
C SER A 122 -46.59 5.58 -20.83
N ARG A 123 -47.13 6.49 -20.00
CA ARG A 123 -48.50 7.01 -20.16
C ARG A 123 -48.71 7.85 -21.43
N ARG A 124 -47.64 8.41 -22.02
CA ARG A 124 -47.72 9.07 -23.34
C ARG A 124 -47.86 8.08 -24.49
N ALA A 125 -47.46 6.82 -24.29
CA ALA A 125 -47.61 5.72 -25.23
C ALA A 125 -48.82 4.86 -24.82
N GLY A 126 -50.04 5.34 -25.05
CA GLY A 126 -51.26 4.55 -24.82
C GLY A 126 -51.34 3.30 -25.72
N PRO A 127 -52.22 2.33 -25.40
CA PRO A 127 -52.34 1.07 -26.13
C PRO A 127 -52.85 1.33 -27.55
N SER A 128 -52.16 0.75 -28.53
CA SER A 128 -52.50 0.61 -29.96
C SER A 128 -53.86 1.20 -30.40
N GLY A 129 -53.82 2.45 -30.88
CA GLY A 129 -54.85 3.12 -31.68
C GLY A 129 -54.16 4.11 -32.62
N PRO A 130 -54.74 4.45 -33.78
CA PRO A 130 -54.08 5.35 -34.73
C PRO A 130 -53.79 6.70 -34.08
N PRO A 131 -52.63 7.33 -34.37
CA PRO A 131 -52.25 8.58 -33.74
C PRO A 131 -53.30 9.65 -34.07
N ALA A 132 -53.91 10.22 -33.03
CA ALA A 132 -54.79 11.38 -33.19
C ALA A 132 -54.04 12.49 -33.93
N PRO A 133 -54.68 13.21 -34.87
CA PRO A 133 -54.02 14.21 -35.69
C PRO A 133 -53.47 15.33 -34.79
N SER A 134 -52.21 15.67 -35.07
CA SER A 134 -51.35 16.63 -34.39
C SER A 134 -52.07 17.81 -33.71
N SER A 135 -52.13 17.80 -32.38
CA SER A 135 -52.22 19.04 -31.60
C SER A 135 -51.37 18.94 -30.33
N ARG A 136 -50.22 19.63 -30.38
CA ARG A 136 -49.39 20.18 -29.28
C ARG A 136 -47.93 20.16 -29.71
N ARG A 137 -47.53 21.15 -30.50
CA ARG A 137 -46.10 21.44 -30.71
C ARG A 137 -45.58 22.21 -29.51
N LEU A 138 -45.38 21.51 -28.38
CA LEU A 138 -44.44 21.98 -27.38
C LEU A 138 -43.07 22.04 -28.07
N ARG A 139 -42.59 23.25 -28.37
CA ARG A 139 -41.40 23.47 -29.19
C ARG A 139 -40.13 23.25 -28.38
N ARG A 140 -40.14 23.63 -27.10
CA ARG A 140 -38.97 23.56 -26.22
C ARG A 140 -39.37 23.48 -24.74
N ILE A 141 -38.60 22.74 -23.96
CA ILE A 141 -38.56 22.85 -22.49
C ILE A 141 -37.18 23.40 -22.15
N VAL A 142 -37.12 24.50 -21.39
CA VAL A 142 -35.88 25.11 -20.92
C VAL A 142 -35.83 24.96 -19.42
N VAL A 143 -34.78 24.31 -18.92
CA VAL A 143 -34.50 24.30 -17.49
C VAL A 143 -33.33 25.25 -17.25
N SER A 144 -33.52 26.23 -16.38
CA SER A 144 -32.53 27.28 -16.11
C SER A 144 -32.14 27.32 -14.62
N GLY A 145 -30.84 27.31 -14.33
CA GLY A 145 -30.32 27.67 -13.00
C GLY A 145 -30.58 26.68 -11.85
N GLY A 146 -30.67 25.37 -12.10
CA GLY A 146 -31.01 24.37 -11.06
C GLY A 146 -29.85 23.84 -10.21
N ASP A 147 -30.19 23.21 -9.09
CA ASP A 147 -29.29 22.42 -8.24
C ASP A 147 -29.68 20.94 -8.30
N LEU A 148 -28.70 20.06 -8.47
CA LEU A 148 -28.86 18.62 -8.46
C LEU A 148 -27.98 18.01 -7.38
N VAL A 149 -28.56 17.17 -6.54
CA VAL A 149 -27.83 16.37 -5.54
C VAL A 149 -28.12 14.89 -5.79
N VAL A 150 -27.07 14.12 -6.06
CA VAL A 150 -27.15 12.67 -6.27
C VAL A 150 -26.38 11.96 -5.17
N SER A 151 -27.05 11.10 -4.41
CA SER A 151 -26.40 10.19 -3.46
C SER A 151 -25.87 8.96 -4.19
N LEU A 152 -24.58 8.65 -4.01
CA LEU A 152 -23.88 7.54 -4.65
C LEU A 152 -24.01 6.24 -3.81
N PRO A 153 -23.89 5.05 -4.41
CA PRO A 153 -24.09 3.76 -3.72
C PRO A 153 -23.17 3.54 -2.52
N ASP A 154 -21.94 4.08 -2.59
CA ASP A 154 -20.89 3.87 -1.59
C ASP A 154 -20.83 4.98 -0.53
N GLY A 155 -21.93 5.74 -0.36
CA GLY A 155 -22.00 6.84 0.61
C GLY A 155 -21.39 8.17 0.13
N GLY A 156 -21.00 8.23 -1.15
CA GLY A 156 -20.59 9.48 -1.80
C GLY A 156 -21.77 10.38 -2.20
N GLN A 157 -21.46 11.58 -2.66
CA GLN A 157 -22.42 12.57 -3.11
C GLN A 157 -21.87 13.35 -4.30
N LEU A 158 -22.70 13.52 -5.33
CA LEU A 158 -22.48 14.46 -6.44
C LEU A 158 -23.42 15.66 -6.25
N ARG A 159 -22.89 16.86 -6.38
CA ARG A 159 -23.64 18.12 -6.37
C ARG A 159 -23.35 18.87 -7.66
N ALA A 160 -24.37 19.22 -8.42
CA ALA A 160 -24.25 20.11 -9.56
C ALA A 160 -25.06 21.39 -9.30
N ARG A 161 -24.53 22.54 -9.69
CA ARG A 161 -25.19 23.85 -9.59
C ARG A 161 -25.30 24.52 -10.95
N GLY A 162 -26.31 25.37 -11.10
CA GLY A 162 -26.59 26.05 -12.37
C GLY A 162 -26.79 25.05 -13.50
N VAL A 163 -27.56 23.98 -13.23
CA VAL A 163 -27.89 22.94 -14.21
C VAL A 163 -28.87 23.52 -15.22
N GLU A 164 -28.49 23.46 -16.49
CA GLU A 164 -29.27 23.87 -17.64
C GLU A 164 -29.50 22.65 -18.54
N VAL A 165 -30.74 22.43 -18.98
CA VAL A 165 -31.12 21.29 -19.83
C VAL A 165 -31.70 21.78 -21.14
N HIS A 166 -31.10 21.32 -22.25
CA HIS A 166 -31.46 21.66 -23.61
C HIS A 166 -31.92 20.40 -24.35
N PRO A 167 -33.21 20.29 -24.72
CA PRO A 167 -33.71 19.14 -25.48
C PRO A 167 -33.01 19.01 -26.84
N SER A 168 -32.80 17.76 -27.29
CA SER A 168 -32.28 17.45 -28.63
C SER A 168 -33.04 16.26 -29.24
N PRO A 169 -33.03 16.06 -30.56
CA PRO A 169 -33.62 14.87 -31.17
C PRO A 169 -33.02 13.59 -30.57
N GLY A 170 -33.84 12.79 -29.87
CA GLY A 170 -33.40 11.54 -29.21
C GLY A 170 -32.77 11.67 -27.81
N GLY A 171 -32.71 12.88 -27.21
CA GLY A 171 -32.05 13.06 -25.91
C GLY A 171 -32.12 14.48 -25.33
N ALA A 172 -31.14 14.84 -24.50
CA ALA A 172 -30.99 16.18 -23.94
C ALA A 172 -29.52 16.49 -23.64
N ARG A 173 -29.09 17.73 -23.91
CA ARG A 173 -27.80 18.26 -23.48
C ARG A 173 -27.94 18.95 -22.13
N VAL A 174 -27.12 18.56 -21.17
CA VAL A 174 -27.03 19.15 -19.84
C VAL A 174 -25.72 19.94 -19.73
N VAL A 175 -25.80 21.18 -19.24
CA VAL A 175 -24.65 22.03 -18.94
C VAL A 175 -24.76 22.52 -17.51
N THR A 176 -23.64 22.57 -16.78
CA THR A 176 -23.62 22.96 -15.37
C THR A 176 -22.61 24.07 -15.11
N ARG A 177 -22.84 24.93 -14.11
CA ARG A 177 -21.88 25.97 -13.66
C ARG A 177 -20.90 25.53 -12.59
N ALA A 178 -21.16 24.42 -11.92
CA ALA A 178 -20.22 23.80 -11.01
C ALA A 178 -20.67 22.37 -10.75
N VAL A 179 -19.72 21.43 -10.70
CA VAL A 179 -19.95 20.08 -10.22
C VAL A 179 -18.95 19.77 -9.13
N GLU A 180 -19.42 19.22 -8.02
CA GLU A 180 -18.60 18.73 -6.93
C GLU A 180 -18.96 17.26 -6.68
N VAL A 181 -17.96 16.40 -6.61
CA VAL A 181 -18.11 14.98 -6.29
C VAL A 181 -17.30 14.69 -5.04
N ARG A 182 -17.95 14.10 -4.04
CA ARG A 182 -17.30 13.60 -2.83
C ARG A 182 -17.57 12.10 -2.73
N ALA A 183 -16.53 11.28 -2.69
CA ALA A 183 -16.69 9.83 -2.63
C ALA A 183 -15.64 9.20 -1.69
N PRO A 184 -16.04 8.31 -0.78
CA PRO A 184 -15.07 7.52 -0.03
C PRO A 184 -14.38 6.52 -0.96
N THR A 185 -13.10 6.28 -0.72
CA THR A 185 -12.25 5.36 -1.47
C THR A 185 -11.42 4.53 -0.49
N ARG A 186 -10.74 3.48 -0.99
CA ARG A 186 -9.76 2.74 -0.19
C ARG A 186 -8.56 3.58 0.26
N LEU A 187 -8.31 4.70 -0.43
CA LEU A 187 -7.21 5.62 -0.16
C LEU A 187 -7.67 6.85 0.65
N GLY A 188 -8.87 6.81 1.24
CA GLY A 188 -9.47 7.93 1.97
C GLY A 188 -10.56 8.64 1.16
N LEU A 189 -10.77 9.94 1.39
CA LEU A 189 -11.85 10.70 0.76
C LEU A 189 -11.37 11.37 -0.53
N ALA A 190 -12.07 11.10 -1.64
CA ALA A 190 -11.91 11.84 -2.89
C ALA A 190 -12.87 13.03 -2.92
N ARG A 191 -12.36 14.22 -3.26
CA ARG A 191 -13.14 15.43 -3.56
C ARG A 191 -12.71 15.97 -4.90
N ALA A 192 -13.58 15.91 -5.89
CA ALA A 192 -13.35 16.47 -7.21
C ALA A 192 -14.30 17.65 -7.45
N ARG A 193 -13.80 18.72 -8.08
CA ARG A 193 -14.60 19.90 -8.43
C ARG A 193 -14.31 20.29 -9.87
N TRP A 194 -15.36 20.56 -10.63
CA TRP A 194 -15.26 21.14 -11.98
C TRP A 194 -16.01 22.47 -12.04
N PRO A 195 -15.43 23.50 -12.69
CA PRO A 195 -16.13 24.75 -12.94
C PRO A 195 -17.21 24.60 -14.01
N ARG A 196 -17.10 23.64 -14.92
CA ARG A 196 -18.11 23.40 -15.94
C ARG A 196 -18.12 21.95 -16.37
N VAL A 197 -19.32 21.41 -16.56
CA VAL A 197 -19.54 20.06 -17.11
C VAL A 197 -20.61 20.17 -18.18
N ALA A 198 -20.39 19.48 -19.30
CA ALA A 198 -21.37 19.29 -20.34
C ALA A 198 -21.56 17.80 -20.58
N ALA A 199 -22.81 17.35 -20.65
CA ALA A 199 -23.16 15.96 -20.91
C ALA A 199 -24.30 15.87 -21.92
N ASP A 200 -24.18 14.99 -22.91
CA ASP A 200 -25.28 14.61 -23.79
C ASP A 200 -25.92 13.33 -23.20
N LEU A 201 -27.19 13.40 -22.86
CA LEU A 201 -27.98 12.32 -22.29
C LEU A 201 -28.89 11.70 -23.36
N ARG A 202 -28.95 10.37 -23.39
CA ARG A 202 -29.92 9.61 -24.14
C ARG A 202 -31.21 9.45 -23.33
N LEU A 203 -32.36 9.43 -24.01
CA LEU A 203 -33.69 9.20 -23.43
C LEU A 203 -34.43 8.11 -24.24
N PRO A 204 -35.41 7.37 -23.67
CA PRO A 204 -35.99 7.51 -22.32
C PRO A 204 -35.12 6.93 -21.20
N HIS A 205 -34.18 6.04 -21.51
CA HIS A 205 -33.22 5.52 -20.53
C HIS A 205 -32.10 6.53 -20.33
N ILE A 206 -31.99 7.09 -19.12
CA ILE A 206 -30.97 8.10 -18.76
C ILE A 206 -29.57 7.46 -18.86
N GLY A 207 -28.96 7.57 -20.04
CA GLY A 207 -27.60 7.14 -20.31
C GLY A 207 -26.76 8.32 -20.75
N ILE A 208 -25.50 8.38 -20.31
CA ILE A 208 -24.55 9.39 -20.78
C ILE A 208 -23.97 8.91 -22.11
N ASP A 209 -24.31 9.59 -23.21
CA ASP A 209 -23.74 9.31 -24.54
C ASP A 209 -22.37 9.97 -24.70
N ARG A 210 -22.23 11.19 -24.17
CA ARG A 210 -20.96 11.92 -24.09
C ARG A 210 -20.92 12.78 -22.84
N LEU A 211 -19.74 12.90 -22.22
CA LEU A 211 -19.51 13.85 -21.14
C LEU A 211 -18.14 14.49 -21.31
N LEU A 212 -18.05 15.77 -21.00
CA LEU A 212 -16.82 16.53 -20.88
C LEU A 212 -16.87 17.39 -19.62
N ALA A 213 -15.93 17.15 -18.73
CA ALA A 213 -15.63 17.98 -17.56
C ALA A 213 -14.16 18.37 -17.66
N ALA A 214 -13.84 19.66 -17.74
CA ALA A 214 -12.47 20.14 -17.94
C ALA A 214 -12.06 21.09 -16.82
N ASP A 215 -10.75 21.31 -16.68
CA ASP A 215 -10.15 22.24 -15.71
C ASP A 215 -10.61 22.01 -14.27
N GLY A 216 -10.81 20.74 -13.91
CA GLY A 216 -11.17 20.36 -12.56
C GLY A 216 -9.98 20.30 -11.61
N GLU A 217 -10.30 20.17 -10.34
CA GLU A 217 -9.37 19.87 -9.26
C GLU A 217 -9.81 18.59 -8.56
N LEU A 218 -8.84 17.79 -8.13
CA LEU A 218 -9.05 16.60 -7.30
C LEU A 218 -8.16 16.67 -6.07
N VAL A 219 -8.76 16.42 -4.91
CA VAL A 219 -8.02 16.12 -3.68
C VAL A 219 -8.41 14.71 -3.27
N LEU A 220 -7.42 13.83 -3.14
CA LEU A 220 -7.58 12.45 -2.71
C LEU A 220 -6.66 12.20 -1.53
N GLY A 221 -7.20 11.80 -0.37
CA GLY A 221 -6.35 11.62 0.79
C GLY A 221 -7.01 11.01 2.01
N SER A 222 -6.16 10.51 2.90
CA SER A 222 -6.48 10.11 4.27
C SER A 222 -6.04 11.20 5.26
N ALA A 223 -6.05 10.90 6.56
CA ALA A 223 -5.49 11.79 7.58
C ALA A 223 -3.97 11.96 7.45
N ASP A 224 -3.28 10.94 6.93
CA ASP A 224 -1.81 10.85 6.94
C ASP A 224 -1.16 11.27 5.62
N ALA A 225 -1.89 11.21 4.51
CA ALA A 225 -1.37 11.55 3.18
C ALA A 225 -2.48 12.12 2.29
N SER A 226 -2.14 13.12 1.47
CA SER A 226 -3.05 13.67 0.46
C SER A 226 -2.33 13.91 -0.86
N LEU A 227 -3.03 13.62 -1.95
CA LEU A 227 -2.65 13.87 -3.32
C LEU A 227 -3.60 14.94 -3.88
N ARG A 228 -3.01 16.00 -4.43
CA ARG A 228 -3.77 17.05 -5.13
C ARG A 228 -3.47 16.93 -6.62
N ALA A 229 -4.50 17.11 -7.44
CA ALA A 229 -4.36 17.16 -8.87
C ALA A 229 -5.15 18.34 -9.45
N SER A 230 -4.57 18.98 -10.46
CA SER A 230 -5.13 20.10 -11.18
C SER A 230 -5.32 19.75 -12.66
N ARG A 231 -5.96 20.64 -13.43
CA ARG A 231 -6.27 20.43 -14.86
C ARG A 231 -7.00 19.11 -15.13
N LEU A 232 -7.81 18.65 -14.16
CA LEU A 232 -8.54 17.39 -14.24
C LEU A 232 -9.59 17.46 -15.34
N THR A 233 -9.35 16.71 -16.40
CA THR A 233 -10.27 16.50 -17.50
C THR A 233 -10.85 15.10 -17.45
N VAL A 234 -12.17 14.97 -17.44
CA VAL A 234 -12.89 13.71 -17.55
C VAL A 234 -13.76 13.73 -18.79
N MET A 235 -13.60 12.70 -19.61
CA MET A 235 -14.36 12.48 -20.82
C MET A 235 -15.05 11.12 -20.76
N VAL A 236 -16.30 11.07 -21.22
CA VAL A 236 -17.00 9.81 -21.52
C VAL A 236 -17.34 9.81 -22.99
N ASP A 237 -16.94 8.75 -23.70
CA ASP A 237 -17.25 8.58 -25.11
C ASP A 237 -18.51 7.73 -25.35
N ARG A 238 -18.90 7.57 -26.62
CA ARG A 238 -20.08 6.80 -27.01
C ARG A 238 -19.96 5.29 -26.71
N ALA A 239 -18.74 4.78 -26.54
CA ALA A 239 -18.51 3.40 -26.14
C ALA A 239 -18.69 3.21 -24.62
N GLY A 240 -18.84 4.30 -23.87
CA GLY A 240 -18.93 4.31 -22.40
C GLY A 240 -17.56 4.23 -21.73
N GLN A 241 -16.47 4.44 -22.47
CA GLN A 241 -15.13 4.52 -21.92
C GLN A 241 -14.94 5.87 -21.24
N VAL A 242 -14.39 5.84 -20.03
CA VAL A 242 -14.12 7.04 -19.22
C VAL A 242 -12.62 7.33 -19.27
N VAL A 243 -12.24 8.48 -19.79
CA VAL A 243 -10.85 8.94 -19.87
C VAL A 243 -10.68 10.13 -18.94
N GLY A 244 -9.89 9.95 -17.89
CA GLY A 244 -9.41 10.98 -16.99
C GLY A 244 -7.98 11.38 -17.32
N ARG A 245 -7.69 12.68 -17.34
CA ARG A 245 -6.33 13.24 -17.37
C ARG A 245 -6.20 14.30 -16.30
N ALA A 246 -5.11 14.32 -15.55
CA ALA A 246 -4.86 15.33 -14.54
C ALA A 246 -3.37 15.51 -14.33
N ASP A 247 -2.99 16.62 -13.70
CA ASP A 247 -1.62 16.85 -13.25
C ASP A 247 -1.57 16.79 -11.74
N VAL A 248 -0.88 15.80 -11.22
CA VAL A 248 -0.62 15.64 -9.79
C VAL A 248 0.38 16.71 -9.35
N ASP A 249 0.03 17.45 -8.31
CA ASP A 249 0.88 18.45 -7.68
C ASP A 249 1.94 17.75 -6.81
N ASP A 250 3.20 17.96 -7.17
CA ASP A 250 4.38 17.48 -6.46
C ASP A 250 5.23 18.68 -6.05
N GLY A 251 4.85 19.34 -4.96
CA GLY A 251 5.58 20.50 -4.45
C GLY A 251 5.62 21.67 -5.44
N GLY A 252 4.60 21.83 -6.27
CA GLY A 252 4.51 22.85 -7.32
C GLY A 252 4.93 22.37 -8.72
N VAL A 253 5.43 21.14 -8.86
CA VAL A 253 5.76 20.54 -10.17
C VAL A 253 4.60 19.68 -10.66
N PRO A 254 3.93 20.01 -11.78
CA PRO A 254 2.82 19.22 -12.30
C PRO A 254 3.30 17.91 -12.94
N ARG A 255 2.73 16.78 -12.51
CA ARG A 255 3.03 15.43 -13.02
C ARG A 255 1.83 14.81 -13.72
N PRO A 256 1.88 14.55 -15.04
CA PRO A 256 0.72 14.09 -15.78
C PRO A 256 0.34 12.65 -15.41
N VAL A 257 -0.95 12.44 -15.20
CA VAL A 257 -1.56 11.13 -14.99
C VAL A 257 -2.73 10.97 -15.93
N THR A 258 -2.77 9.83 -16.63
CA THR A 258 -3.91 9.41 -17.45
C THR A 258 -4.52 8.17 -16.85
N VAL A 259 -5.84 8.20 -16.69
CA VAL A 259 -6.63 7.07 -16.21
C VAL A 259 -7.69 6.76 -17.27
N VAL A 260 -7.77 5.51 -17.70
CA VAL A 260 -8.76 5.04 -18.65
C VAL A 260 -9.55 3.91 -18.00
N ALA A 261 -10.81 4.17 -17.66
CA ALA A 261 -11.71 3.15 -17.17
C ALA A 261 -12.62 2.66 -18.29
N VAL A 262 -12.78 1.33 -18.40
CA VAL A 262 -13.72 0.70 -19.32
C VAL A 262 -14.75 -0.08 -18.49
N PRO A 263 -15.84 0.58 -18.03
CA PRO A 263 -16.77 0.01 -17.06
C PRO A 263 -17.36 -1.35 -17.48
N ARG A 264 -17.65 -1.53 -18.78
CA ARG A 264 -18.16 -2.80 -19.33
C ARG A 264 -17.20 -3.96 -19.14
N GLN A 265 -15.91 -3.70 -19.21
CA GLN A 265 -14.84 -4.69 -19.01
C GLN A 265 -14.37 -4.74 -17.54
N ARG A 266 -14.89 -3.84 -16.68
CA ARG A 266 -14.43 -3.65 -15.30
C ARG A 266 -12.90 -3.47 -15.21
N SER A 267 -12.33 -2.79 -16.20
CA SER A 267 -10.89 -2.52 -16.29
C SER A 267 -10.58 -1.05 -16.08
N LEU A 268 -9.39 -0.79 -15.55
CA LEU A 268 -8.83 0.52 -15.24
C LEU A 268 -7.37 0.52 -15.66
N HIS A 269 -7.00 1.35 -16.61
CA HIS A 269 -5.62 1.55 -17.04
C HIS A 269 -5.12 2.88 -16.51
N VAL A 270 -3.97 2.88 -15.86
CA VAL A 270 -3.32 4.06 -15.29
C VAL A 270 -1.97 4.20 -15.94
N ARG A 271 -1.65 5.40 -16.43
CA ARG A 271 -0.31 5.78 -16.87
C ARG A 271 0.09 7.03 -16.11
N ALA A 272 1.27 6.98 -15.50
CA ALA A 272 1.78 8.03 -14.65
C ALA A 272 3.26 8.27 -14.98
N ASP A 273 3.71 9.51 -14.82
CA ASP A 273 5.12 9.87 -14.93
C ASP A 273 5.59 10.57 -13.66
N ASP A 274 6.48 9.91 -12.93
CA ASP A 274 7.13 10.37 -11.73
C ASP A 274 6.16 10.84 -10.63
N VAL A 275 5.18 9.98 -10.32
CA VAL A 275 4.10 10.29 -9.35
C VAL A 275 4.43 9.71 -7.97
N PRO A 276 4.20 10.47 -6.88
CA PRO A 276 4.42 9.99 -5.52
C PRO A 276 3.51 8.82 -5.15
N LEU A 277 4.07 7.80 -4.49
CA LEU A 277 3.35 6.62 -4.03
C LEU A 277 2.91 6.68 -2.56
N ALA A 278 3.15 7.79 -1.85
CA ALA A 278 2.85 7.94 -0.43
C ALA A 278 1.38 7.62 -0.09
N LEU A 279 0.44 7.99 -0.96
CA LEU A 279 -0.98 7.68 -0.77
C LEU A 279 -1.28 6.17 -0.81
N ALA A 280 -0.48 5.39 -1.53
CA ALA A 280 -0.58 3.93 -1.59
C ALA A 280 0.12 3.22 -0.43
N ALA A 281 0.87 3.93 0.42
CA ALA A 281 1.59 3.34 1.56
C ALA A 281 0.71 2.44 2.46
N PRO A 282 -0.54 2.81 2.82
CA PRO A 282 -1.38 1.95 3.66
C PRO A 282 -1.72 0.59 3.03
N LEU A 283 -1.61 0.45 1.71
CA LEU A 283 -1.88 -0.81 1.02
C LEU A 283 -0.74 -1.82 1.17
N LEU A 284 0.48 -1.35 1.47
CA LEU A 284 1.72 -2.14 1.46
C LEU A 284 2.59 -1.90 2.71
N ALA A 285 2.07 -1.25 3.75
CA ALA A 285 2.81 -0.76 4.91
C ALA A 285 3.64 -1.84 5.63
N ASP A 286 3.18 -3.09 5.64
CA ASP A 286 3.87 -4.20 6.31
C ASP A 286 5.03 -4.79 5.48
N LEU A 287 5.18 -4.38 4.21
CA LEU A 287 6.15 -4.94 3.28
C LEU A 287 7.16 -3.88 2.78
N VAL A 288 6.69 -2.67 2.48
CA VAL A 288 7.47 -1.64 1.78
C VAL A 288 7.10 -0.24 2.27
N ASP A 289 8.10 0.61 2.48
CA ASP A 289 7.92 2.03 2.78
C ASP A 289 7.83 2.80 1.46
N LEU A 290 6.64 3.33 1.18
CA LEU A 290 6.34 4.09 -0.03
C LEU A 290 6.32 5.61 0.20
N ARG A 291 6.68 6.09 1.40
CA ARG A 291 6.57 7.53 1.75
C ARG A 291 7.41 8.42 0.85
N ALA A 292 8.61 7.98 0.49
CA ALA A 292 9.50 8.67 -0.45
C ALA A 292 9.46 8.08 -1.86
N ALA A 293 8.75 6.96 -2.06
CA ALA A 293 8.77 6.23 -3.32
C ALA A 293 7.97 6.95 -4.41
N ARG A 294 8.48 6.86 -5.65
CA ARG A 294 7.87 7.47 -6.83
C ARG A 294 7.80 6.45 -7.96
N ALA A 295 6.79 6.57 -8.83
CA ALA A 295 6.61 5.65 -9.95
C ALA A 295 6.37 6.36 -11.28
N THR A 296 7.05 5.86 -12.32
CA THR A 296 6.77 6.13 -13.73
C THR A 296 6.39 4.82 -14.40
N GLY A 297 5.32 4.82 -15.20
CA GLY A 297 4.94 3.64 -15.96
C GLY A 297 3.46 3.50 -16.21
N ALA A 298 3.04 2.26 -16.47
CA ALA A 298 1.67 1.90 -16.74
C ALA A 298 1.21 0.70 -15.90
N LEU A 299 -0.03 0.77 -15.44
CA LEU A 299 -0.73 -0.28 -14.70
C LEU A 299 -2.09 -0.53 -15.34
N ALA A 300 -2.49 -1.79 -15.44
CA ALA A 300 -3.83 -2.22 -15.80
C ALA A 300 -4.42 -3.02 -14.64
N LEU A 301 -5.57 -2.60 -14.14
CA LEU A 301 -6.33 -3.28 -13.10
C LEU A 301 -7.61 -3.81 -13.73
N VAL A 302 -7.88 -5.11 -13.60
CA VAL A 302 -9.08 -5.75 -14.11
C VAL A 302 -9.80 -6.45 -12.96
N ALA A 303 -11.02 -6.03 -12.64
CA ALA A 303 -11.83 -6.67 -11.61
C ALA A 303 -12.47 -7.96 -12.17
N THR A 304 -12.26 -9.07 -11.48
CA THR A 304 -12.83 -10.38 -11.82
C THR A 304 -14.03 -10.69 -10.92
N ARG A 305 -14.64 -11.88 -11.06
CA ARG A 305 -15.75 -12.29 -10.17
C ARG A 305 -15.28 -12.54 -8.74
N THR A 306 -14.07 -13.06 -8.56
CA THR A 306 -13.52 -13.50 -7.27
C THR A 306 -12.51 -12.50 -6.69
N GLY A 307 -11.93 -11.62 -7.52
CA GLY A 307 -10.91 -10.68 -7.07
C GLY A 307 -10.51 -9.66 -8.14
N SER A 308 -9.20 -9.45 -8.31
CA SER A 308 -8.65 -8.44 -9.21
C SER A 308 -7.29 -8.86 -9.74
N VAL A 309 -7.02 -8.55 -11.00
CA VAL A 309 -5.72 -8.74 -11.65
C VAL A 309 -5.09 -7.38 -11.86
N VAL A 310 -3.82 -7.23 -11.50
CA VAL A 310 -3.01 -6.05 -11.74
C VAL A 310 -1.85 -6.44 -12.63
N GLU A 311 -1.70 -5.80 -13.77
CA GLU A 311 -0.56 -5.96 -14.67
C GLU A 311 0.13 -4.62 -14.83
N GLY A 312 1.45 -4.60 -14.98
CA GLY A 312 2.12 -3.33 -15.22
C GLY A 312 3.59 -3.43 -15.59
N ASP A 313 4.09 -2.27 -15.98
CA ASP A 313 5.49 -1.94 -16.21
C ASP A 313 5.74 -0.61 -15.49
N LEU A 314 6.47 -0.67 -14.38
CA LEU A 314 6.71 0.44 -13.46
C LEU A 314 8.19 0.58 -13.19
N ALA A 315 8.75 1.77 -13.41
CA ALA A 315 10.00 2.18 -12.80
C ALA A 315 9.69 2.83 -11.45
N ILE A 316 10.20 2.25 -10.36
CA ILE A 316 9.97 2.73 -8.99
C ILE A 316 11.29 3.21 -8.41
N SER A 317 11.36 4.48 -8.03
CA SER A 317 12.54 5.09 -7.39
C SER A 317 12.29 5.33 -5.90
N ALA A 318 13.37 5.40 -5.12
CA ALA A 318 13.34 5.67 -3.68
C ALA A 318 12.46 4.67 -2.88
N LEU A 319 12.40 3.42 -3.35
CA LEU A 319 11.75 2.32 -2.65
C LEU A 319 12.56 1.97 -1.40
N ALA A 320 11.94 1.91 -0.23
CA ALA A 320 12.60 1.39 0.97
C ALA A 320 11.79 0.23 1.54
N LEU A 321 12.45 -0.73 2.18
CA LEU A 321 11.80 -1.88 2.81
C LEU A 321 11.49 -1.57 4.28
N THR A 322 10.37 -2.06 4.81
CA THR A 322 9.98 -1.83 6.22
C THR A 322 10.54 -2.86 7.20
N ALA A 323 11.15 -3.95 6.72
CA ALA A 323 11.62 -5.05 7.56
C ALA A 323 12.77 -4.63 8.51
N PRO A 324 12.70 -4.98 9.82
CA PRO A 324 13.78 -4.70 10.77
C PRO A 324 15.12 -5.31 10.33
N GLY A 325 16.18 -4.49 10.31
CA GLY A 325 17.50 -4.89 9.79
C GLY A 325 17.71 -4.64 8.30
N VAL A 326 16.67 -4.21 7.58
CA VAL A 326 16.64 -3.87 6.16
C VAL A 326 15.96 -2.49 5.92
N ALA A 327 15.61 -1.79 6.99
CA ALA A 327 14.96 -0.50 6.93
C ALA A 327 15.95 0.67 6.74
N GLY A 328 15.50 1.73 6.06
CA GLY A 328 16.17 3.04 6.06
C GLY A 328 17.10 3.36 4.89
N THR A 329 17.36 2.42 3.97
CA THR A 329 18.16 2.71 2.76
C THR A 329 17.26 2.68 1.53
N ALA A 330 17.23 3.77 0.77
CA ALA A 330 16.54 3.83 -0.51
C ALA A 330 17.23 2.89 -1.53
N MET A 331 16.46 1.98 -2.12
CA MET A 331 16.91 1.17 -3.23
C MET A 331 17.07 2.03 -4.50
N PRO A 332 17.97 1.66 -5.43
CA PRO A 332 18.08 2.33 -6.71
C PRO A 332 16.79 2.12 -7.51
N THR A 333 16.59 2.93 -8.54
CA THR A 333 15.42 2.80 -9.41
C THR A 333 15.30 1.37 -9.91
N THR A 334 14.17 0.75 -9.58
CA THR A 334 13.88 -0.64 -9.86
C THR A 334 12.72 -0.70 -10.83
N ARG A 335 12.95 -1.29 -12.00
CA ARG A 335 11.91 -1.51 -13.00
C ARG A 335 11.23 -2.84 -12.75
N TRP A 336 9.96 -2.81 -12.42
CA TRP A 336 9.12 -3.97 -12.26
C TRP A 336 8.24 -4.15 -13.50
N THR A 337 8.22 -5.36 -14.05
CA THR A 337 7.23 -5.77 -15.05
C THR A 337 6.57 -7.05 -14.58
N GLY A 338 5.24 -7.10 -14.56
CA GLY A 338 4.60 -8.31 -14.08
C GLY A 338 3.10 -8.24 -13.92
N ARG A 339 2.59 -9.30 -13.30
CA ARG A 339 1.19 -9.58 -13.05
C ARG A 339 1.01 -10.03 -11.60
N VAL A 340 0.03 -9.45 -10.93
CA VAL A 340 -0.40 -9.80 -9.59
C VAL A 340 -1.89 -10.11 -9.63
N GLU A 341 -2.26 -11.33 -9.26
CA GLU A 341 -3.65 -11.73 -9.12
C GLU A 341 -4.01 -11.77 -7.63
N LEU A 342 -4.97 -10.95 -7.23
CA LEU A 342 -5.45 -10.86 -5.86
C LEU A 342 -6.83 -11.49 -5.78
N ASP A 343 -6.95 -12.58 -5.04
CA ASP A 343 -8.23 -13.16 -4.60
C ASP A 343 -8.44 -12.87 -3.09
N ARG A 344 -9.56 -13.31 -2.52
CA ARG A 344 -9.87 -13.16 -1.09
C ARG A 344 -8.82 -13.79 -0.19
N ASP A 345 -8.32 -14.97 -0.57
CA ASP A 345 -7.45 -15.80 0.29
C ASP A 345 -6.00 -15.86 -0.17
N ARG A 346 -5.72 -15.52 -1.44
CA ARG A 346 -4.42 -15.76 -2.08
C ARG A 346 -4.00 -14.59 -2.97
N LEU A 347 -2.70 -14.37 -3.03
CA LEU A 347 -2.03 -13.49 -3.99
C LEU A 347 -1.14 -14.35 -4.88
N ARG A 348 -1.30 -14.29 -6.20
CA ARG A 348 -0.37 -14.88 -7.16
C ARG A 348 0.45 -13.76 -7.76
N LEU A 349 1.76 -13.91 -7.81
CA LEU A 349 2.67 -12.94 -8.39
C LEU A 349 3.55 -13.63 -9.44
N ALA A 350 3.72 -12.97 -10.57
CA ALA A 350 4.62 -13.39 -11.63
C ALA A 350 5.20 -12.13 -12.27
N GLY A 351 6.51 -11.96 -12.29
CA GLY A 351 7.11 -10.76 -12.87
C GLY A 351 8.62 -10.71 -12.70
N THR A 352 9.20 -9.63 -13.19
CA THR A 352 10.63 -9.35 -13.12
C THR A 352 10.83 -7.99 -12.48
N ALA A 353 11.84 -7.87 -11.63
CA ALA A 353 12.33 -6.63 -11.06
C ALA A 353 13.80 -6.46 -11.48
N ALA A 354 14.13 -5.35 -12.11
CA ALA A 354 15.48 -5.07 -12.58
C ALA A 354 16.02 -3.77 -11.96
N THR A 355 17.23 -3.84 -11.42
CA THR A 355 17.97 -2.71 -10.83
C THR A 355 19.36 -2.73 -11.43
N GLY A 356 19.72 -1.72 -12.24
CA GLY A 356 20.97 -1.77 -13.01
C GLY A 356 20.97 -2.97 -13.98
N ALA A 357 22.02 -3.78 -13.93
CA ALA A 357 22.13 -5.02 -14.69
C ALA A 357 21.50 -6.23 -13.98
N LEU A 358 21.23 -6.13 -12.68
CA LEU A 358 20.65 -7.21 -11.89
C LEU A 358 19.16 -7.34 -12.17
N ALA A 359 18.76 -8.44 -12.79
CA ALA A 359 17.36 -8.78 -13.05
C ALA A 359 16.92 -10.01 -12.24
N VAL A 360 15.87 -9.83 -11.44
CA VAL A 360 15.30 -10.85 -10.55
C VAL A 360 13.89 -11.19 -11.01
N GLU A 361 13.64 -12.46 -11.28
CA GLU A 361 12.31 -13.01 -11.57
C GLU A 361 11.66 -13.50 -10.27
N LEU A 362 10.38 -13.18 -10.12
CA LEU A 362 9.54 -13.56 -8.99
C LEU A 362 8.34 -14.31 -9.54
N ASP A 363 8.15 -15.58 -9.13
CA ASP A 363 6.96 -16.35 -9.46
C ASP A 363 6.49 -17.13 -8.23
N GLY A 364 5.19 -17.03 -7.91
CA GLY A 364 4.67 -17.74 -6.75
C GLY A 364 3.28 -17.35 -6.32
N ARG A 365 2.89 -17.95 -5.19
CA ARG A 365 1.61 -17.75 -4.51
C ARG A 365 1.87 -17.47 -3.04
N ILE A 366 1.24 -16.43 -2.52
CA ILE A 366 1.32 -16.01 -1.13
C ILE A 366 -0.08 -16.08 -0.53
N ALA A 367 -0.22 -16.78 0.58
CA ALA A 367 -1.47 -16.80 1.33
C ALA A 367 -1.67 -15.45 2.03
N ARG A 368 -2.85 -14.83 1.90
CA ARG A 368 -3.15 -13.55 2.59
C ARG A 368 -3.27 -13.71 4.10
N GLN A 369 -3.53 -14.92 4.57
CA GLN A 369 -3.50 -15.29 5.98
C GLN A 369 -2.34 -16.28 6.20
N PRO A 370 -1.16 -15.80 6.64
CA PRO A 370 0.05 -16.62 6.73
C PRO A 370 -0.07 -17.84 7.64
N ARG A 371 -1.06 -17.86 8.55
CA ARG A 371 -1.32 -18.97 9.48
C ARG A 371 -2.28 -20.05 8.94
N ARG A 372 -2.91 -19.82 7.79
CA ARG A 372 -3.98 -20.71 7.27
C ARG A 372 -3.76 -21.22 5.85
N GLY A 373 -2.85 -20.62 5.09
CA GLY A 373 -2.63 -20.99 3.69
C GLY A 373 -1.17 -21.28 3.39
N VAL A 374 -0.98 -22.15 2.39
CA VAL A 374 0.34 -22.46 1.84
C VAL A 374 0.81 -21.29 0.99
N SER A 375 2.05 -20.86 1.20
CA SER A 375 2.76 -19.90 0.36
C SER A 375 3.96 -20.60 -0.29
N ASP A 376 4.21 -20.32 -1.57
CA ASP A 376 5.32 -20.86 -2.34
C ASP A 376 5.81 -19.75 -3.27
N LEU A 377 7.05 -19.30 -3.06
CA LEU A 377 7.66 -18.21 -3.80
C LEU A 377 9.01 -18.67 -4.35
N THR A 378 9.17 -18.58 -5.66
CA THR A 378 10.45 -18.75 -6.35
C THR A 378 11.00 -17.38 -6.73
N VAL A 379 12.28 -17.18 -6.42
CA VAL A 379 13.08 -16.00 -6.77
C VAL A 379 14.25 -16.48 -7.61
N THR A 380 14.38 -15.99 -8.84
CA THR A 380 15.46 -16.39 -9.75
C THR A 380 16.24 -15.17 -10.19
N VAL A 381 17.55 -15.16 -9.97
CA VAL A 381 18.45 -14.15 -10.52
C VAL A 381 18.84 -14.57 -11.93
N ARG A 382 18.54 -13.73 -12.92
CA ARG A 382 18.98 -13.98 -14.30
C ARG A 382 20.51 -13.94 -14.38
N PRO A 383 21.13 -14.76 -15.25
CA PRO A 383 22.58 -14.71 -15.47
C PRO A 383 23.05 -13.28 -15.74
N VAL A 384 24.05 -12.82 -14.97
CA VAL A 384 24.60 -11.47 -15.05
C VAL A 384 26.08 -11.51 -14.67
N ALA A 385 26.92 -10.66 -15.27
CA ALA A 385 28.33 -10.60 -14.87
C ALA A 385 28.43 -10.19 -13.39
N CYS A 386 29.33 -10.84 -12.65
CA CYS A 386 29.43 -10.60 -11.20
C CYS A 386 29.77 -9.14 -10.86
N LEU A 387 30.59 -8.49 -11.69
CA LEU A 387 30.92 -7.09 -11.53
C LEU A 387 29.70 -6.19 -11.76
N ASP A 388 28.93 -6.44 -12.81
CA ASP A 388 27.70 -5.68 -13.11
C ASP A 388 26.63 -5.87 -12.01
N ALA A 389 26.54 -7.07 -11.43
CA ALA A 389 25.68 -7.34 -10.28
C ALA A 389 26.13 -6.56 -9.03
N LEU A 390 27.45 -6.48 -8.79
CA LEU A 390 28.01 -5.68 -7.70
C LEU A 390 27.78 -4.19 -7.92
N ASP A 391 27.93 -3.69 -9.15
CA ASP A 391 27.67 -2.29 -9.51
C ASP A 391 26.18 -1.91 -9.47
N SER A 392 25.29 -2.90 -9.51
CA SER A 392 23.85 -2.71 -9.31
C SER A 392 23.48 -2.48 -7.83
N VAL A 393 24.41 -2.71 -6.89
CA VAL A 393 24.24 -2.41 -5.46
C VAL A 393 24.37 -0.90 -5.22
N PRO A 394 23.46 -0.24 -4.46
CA PRO A 394 23.58 1.18 -4.14
C PRO A 394 24.96 1.54 -3.58
N ALA A 395 25.51 2.70 -3.94
CA ALA A 395 26.81 3.16 -3.43
C ALA A 395 26.87 3.14 -1.89
N ALA A 396 25.83 3.62 -1.20
CA ALA A 396 25.73 3.57 0.27
C ALA A 396 25.68 2.15 0.87
N ALA A 397 25.50 1.13 0.04
CA ALA A 397 25.56 -0.28 0.42
C ALA A 397 26.86 -0.96 -0.04
N ARG A 398 27.82 -0.19 -0.59
CA ARG A 398 29.10 -0.67 -1.10
C ARG A 398 30.33 -0.20 -0.31
N ASP A 399 30.19 0.69 0.69
CA ASP A 399 31.33 1.25 1.42
C ASP A 399 32.42 0.22 1.85
N HIS A 400 32.03 -0.92 2.43
CA HIS A 400 32.98 -2.00 2.83
C HIS A 400 33.32 -2.99 1.71
N LEU A 401 32.76 -2.79 0.53
CA LEU A 401 32.97 -3.58 -0.69
C LEU A 401 33.79 -2.80 -1.74
N ASP A 402 34.10 -1.53 -1.49
CA ASP A 402 34.86 -0.70 -2.43
C ASP A 402 36.24 -1.32 -2.69
N GLY A 403 36.60 -1.43 -3.97
CA GLY A 403 37.80 -2.12 -4.43
C GLY A 403 37.66 -3.64 -4.60
N LEU A 404 36.56 -4.26 -4.15
CA LEU A 404 36.28 -5.67 -4.43
C LEU A 404 36.14 -5.89 -5.94
N THR A 405 37.02 -6.71 -6.50
CA THR A 405 36.98 -7.06 -7.92
C THR A 405 36.57 -8.52 -8.06
N VAL A 406 35.50 -8.76 -8.84
CA VAL A 406 34.96 -10.09 -9.10
C VAL A 406 34.84 -10.33 -10.61
N GLN A 407 34.99 -11.58 -11.01
CA GLN A 407 34.81 -12.03 -12.39
C GLN A 407 33.87 -13.22 -12.45
N GLY A 408 33.39 -13.52 -13.66
CA GLY A 408 32.46 -14.62 -13.92
C GLY A 408 31.00 -14.14 -13.96
N GLU A 409 30.08 -15.09 -13.80
CA GLU A 409 28.65 -14.86 -14.00
C GLU A 409 27.87 -15.35 -12.79
N LEU A 410 27.05 -14.47 -12.22
CA LEU A 410 26.17 -14.72 -11.10
C LEU A 410 24.87 -15.39 -11.58
N ARG A 411 24.55 -16.55 -11.01
CA ARG A 411 23.25 -17.21 -11.14
C ARG A 411 22.79 -17.67 -9.77
N ALA A 412 21.53 -17.44 -9.43
CA ALA A 412 20.96 -17.92 -8.17
C ALA A 412 19.47 -18.21 -8.30
N ARG A 413 18.99 -19.23 -7.59
CA ARG A 413 17.56 -19.52 -7.46
C ARG A 413 17.25 -19.85 -6.02
N ALA A 414 16.26 -19.17 -5.45
CA ALA A 414 15.75 -19.44 -4.11
C ALA A 414 14.27 -19.82 -4.20
N GLN A 415 13.89 -20.89 -3.50
CA GLN A 415 12.48 -21.25 -3.33
C GLN A 415 12.13 -21.26 -1.85
N VAL A 416 11.08 -20.53 -1.49
CA VAL A 416 10.54 -20.43 -0.14
C VAL A 416 9.14 -21.02 -0.13
N ARG A 417 8.98 -22.15 0.56
CA ARG A 417 7.66 -22.75 0.79
C ARG A 417 7.30 -22.67 2.27
N ILE A 418 6.14 -22.13 2.56
CA ILE A 418 5.58 -22.00 3.91
C ILE A 418 4.26 -22.76 3.94
N ASP A 419 4.20 -23.82 4.73
CA ASP A 419 3.01 -24.65 4.95
C ASP A 419 2.67 -24.68 6.45
N PRO A 420 1.74 -23.83 6.91
CA PRO A 420 1.40 -23.73 8.33
C PRO A 420 0.77 -25.01 8.91
N ALA A 421 0.27 -25.90 8.06
CA ALA A 421 -0.32 -27.17 8.48
C ALA A 421 0.72 -28.29 8.61
N ALA A 422 1.95 -28.08 8.17
CA ALA A 422 3.01 -29.07 8.30
C ALA A 422 3.50 -29.20 9.76
N PRO A 423 4.09 -30.36 10.13
CA PRO A 423 4.67 -30.57 11.44
C PRO A 423 5.70 -29.51 11.83
N ALA A 424 5.93 -29.35 13.13
CA ALA A 424 6.94 -28.41 13.63
C ALA A 424 8.35 -28.79 13.13
N GLY A 425 9.05 -27.84 12.51
CA GLY A 425 10.33 -28.04 11.84
C GLY A 425 10.22 -28.29 10.33
N GLU A 426 9.01 -28.43 9.78
CA GLU A 426 8.78 -28.64 8.35
C GLU A 426 7.88 -27.59 7.71
N ALA A 427 7.34 -26.66 8.51
CA ALA A 427 6.42 -25.63 8.03
C ALA A 427 7.10 -24.58 7.15
N VAL A 428 8.42 -24.50 7.16
CA VAL A 428 9.20 -23.66 6.24
C VAL A 428 10.25 -24.52 5.58
N ARG A 429 10.29 -24.48 4.25
CA ARG A 429 11.35 -25.08 3.43
C ARG A 429 12.00 -23.99 2.59
N LEU A 430 13.33 -23.94 2.68
CA LEU A 430 14.17 -23.03 1.91
C LEU A 430 15.08 -23.89 1.05
N ASP A 431 14.94 -23.75 -0.26
CA ASP A 431 15.88 -24.28 -1.23
C ASP A 431 16.64 -23.12 -1.84
N LEU A 432 17.96 -23.24 -1.91
CA LEU A 432 18.83 -22.22 -2.48
C LEU A 432 19.84 -22.92 -3.36
N ASP A 433 19.68 -22.75 -4.66
CA ASP A 433 20.74 -22.98 -5.62
C ASP A 433 21.56 -21.69 -5.69
N GLY A 434 22.70 -21.73 -5.02
CA GLY A 434 23.43 -20.55 -4.57
C GLY A 434 23.98 -19.68 -5.69
N PRO A 435 24.44 -18.45 -5.36
CA PRO A 435 25.20 -17.61 -6.26
C PRO A 435 26.49 -18.33 -6.67
N SER A 436 26.47 -19.00 -7.82
CA SER A 436 27.60 -19.71 -8.38
C SER A 436 28.24 -18.87 -9.49
N GLY A 437 29.50 -19.17 -9.81
CA GLY A 437 30.20 -18.59 -10.96
C GLY A 437 30.98 -17.30 -10.71
N CYS A 438 30.87 -16.68 -9.52
CA CYS A 438 31.70 -15.52 -9.17
C CYS A 438 33.04 -15.94 -8.56
N LEU A 439 34.14 -15.46 -9.13
CA LEU A 439 35.50 -15.60 -8.59
C LEU A 439 36.04 -14.22 -8.18
N VAL A 440 36.59 -14.13 -6.98
CA VAL A 440 37.17 -12.89 -6.45
C VAL A 440 38.61 -12.76 -6.93
N LEU A 441 38.90 -11.66 -7.62
CA LEU A 441 40.24 -11.32 -8.13
C LEU A 441 41.02 -10.45 -7.15
N ALA A 442 40.34 -9.54 -6.49
CA ALA A 442 40.91 -8.67 -5.46
C ALA A 442 39.88 -8.42 -4.38
N ASP A 443 40.31 -8.49 -3.12
CA ASP A 443 39.48 -8.19 -1.96
C ASP A 443 39.25 -6.68 -1.80
N ALA A 444 38.13 -6.30 -1.17
CA ALA A 444 37.95 -4.95 -0.68
C ALA A 444 39.04 -4.67 0.39
N PRO A 445 39.87 -3.61 0.24
CA PRO A 445 40.96 -3.34 1.18
C PRO A 445 40.50 -3.20 2.64
N ALA A 446 39.31 -2.64 2.85
CA ALA A 446 38.71 -2.44 4.17
C ALA A 446 38.20 -3.75 4.82
N ALA A 447 38.03 -4.83 4.04
CA ALA A 447 37.40 -6.07 4.48
C ALA A 447 38.04 -7.31 3.85
N ALA A 448 39.38 -7.32 3.77
CA ALA A 448 40.13 -8.41 3.15
C ALA A 448 40.34 -9.58 4.13
N PRO A 449 39.83 -10.80 3.85
CA PRO A 449 40.05 -11.95 4.72
C PRO A 449 41.53 -12.32 4.91
N ALA A 450 42.38 -12.02 3.92
CA ALA A 450 43.83 -12.24 4.00
C ALA A 450 44.55 -11.30 4.99
N ALA A 451 43.86 -10.31 5.55
CA ALA A 451 44.38 -9.56 6.70
C ALA A 451 44.30 -10.40 7.99
N LEU A 452 43.29 -11.26 8.11
CA LEU A 452 43.07 -12.09 9.30
C LEU A 452 44.12 -13.18 9.46
N THR A 453 44.76 -13.61 8.37
CA THR A 453 45.81 -14.64 8.37
C THR A 453 47.19 -14.14 8.79
N ARG A 454 47.31 -12.86 9.16
CA ARG A 454 48.55 -12.20 9.54
C ARG A 454 48.35 -11.43 10.84
N ALA A 455 49.45 -11.05 11.47
CA ALA A 455 49.39 -10.18 12.63
C ALA A 455 48.63 -8.90 12.28
N HIS A 456 47.56 -8.62 13.02
CA HIS A 456 46.72 -7.44 12.81
C HIS A 456 46.15 -6.95 14.14
N GLN A 457 45.67 -5.71 14.12
CA GLN A 457 45.02 -5.09 15.27
C GLN A 457 43.53 -5.00 15.00
N HIS A 458 42.72 -5.55 15.91
CA HIS A 458 41.28 -5.38 15.90
C HIS A 458 40.89 -4.21 16.81
N VAL A 459 40.01 -3.32 16.34
CA VAL A 459 39.51 -2.19 17.14
C VAL A 459 38.04 -2.42 17.48
N PHE A 460 37.74 -2.49 18.77
CA PHE A 460 36.40 -2.73 19.27
C PHE A 460 35.53 -1.45 19.26
N PRO A 461 34.20 -1.57 19.35
CA PRO A 461 33.30 -0.41 19.38
C PRO A 461 33.53 0.58 20.52
N ASP A 462 34.17 0.16 21.61
CA ASP A 462 34.54 1.01 22.77
C ASP A 462 35.91 1.70 22.59
N GLY A 463 36.59 1.47 21.46
CA GLY A 463 37.90 2.04 21.14
C GLY A 463 39.08 1.25 21.69
N HIS A 464 38.86 0.18 22.46
CA HIS A 464 39.92 -0.76 22.84
C HIS A 464 40.45 -1.46 21.58
N HIS A 465 41.73 -1.85 21.60
CA HIS A 465 42.35 -2.60 20.54
C HIS A 465 42.94 -3.91 21.06
N LEU A 466 42.81 -4.97 20.27
CA LEU A 466 43.44 -6.26 20.51
C LEU A 466 44.45 -6.55 19.40
N ASP A 467 45.69 -6.78 19.80
CA ASP A 467 46.76 -7.21 18.90
C ASP A 467 46.72 -8.73 18.74
N LEU A 468 46.37 -9.18 17.54
CA LEU A 468 46.25 -10.59 17.17
C LEU A 468 47.57 -11.05 16.55
N ALA A 469 48.53 -11.40 17.40
CA ALA A 469 49.95 -11.50 17.05
C ALA A 469 50.33 -12.64 16.08
N ASP A 470 49.60 -13.76 16.06
CA ASP A 470 49.89 -14.89 15.18
C ASP A 470 49.06 -14.89 13.89
N GLY A 471 48.02 -14.03 13.82
CA GLY A 471 47.08 -14.00 12.71
C GLY A 471 46.43 -15.35 12.44
N SER A 472 46.36 -16.27 13.42
CA SER A 472 45.84 -17.61 13.19
C SER A 472 44.82 -17.95 14.25
N GLY A 473 43.53 -17.72 13.93
CA GLY A 473 42.44 -18.23 14.76
C GLY A 473 42.57 -19.75 15.02
N LEU A 474 43.16 -20.50 14.09
CA LEU A 474 43.46 -21.92 14.26
C LEU A 474 44.43 -22.21 15.42
N ALA A 475 45.42 -21.35 15.67
CA ALA A 475 46.37 -21.55 16.76
C ALA A 475 45.66 -21.43 18.13
N LEU A 476 44.82 -20.41 18.31
CA LEU A 476 43.94 -20.30 19.47
C LEU A 476 43.05 -21.54 19.59
N LEU A 477 42.37 -21.92 18.51
CA LEU A 477 41.39 -23.01 18.52
C LEU A 477 42.03 -24.34 18.95
N ARG A 478 43.25 -24.63 18.49
CA ARG A 478 44.02 -25.83 18.87
C ARG A 478 44.45 -25.82 20.34
N GLY A 479 44.59 -24.66 20.96
CA GLY A 479 44.88 -24.51 22.39
C GLY A 479 43.67 -24.73 23.31
N LEU A 480 42.46 -24.84 22.75
CA LEU A 480 41.22 -24.97 23.52
C LEU A 480 40.74 -26.44 23.60
N PRO A 481 40.21 -26.88 24.75
CA PRO A 481 39.56 -28.18 24.85
C PRO A 481 38.36 -28.31 23.91
N ALA A 482 38.14 -29.52 23.40
CA ALA A 482 37.06 -29.80 22.46
C ALA A 482 35.65 -29.44 22.99
N HIS A 483 35.42 -29.57 24.30
CA HIS A 483 34.14 -29.19 24.91
C HIS A 483 33.92 -27.67 24.94
N VAL A 484 34.99 -26.87 25.00
CA VAL A 484 34.88 -25.40 24.96
C VAL A 484 34.42 -24.98 23.58
N VAL A 485 35.14 -25.44 22.54
CA VAL A 485 34.79 -25.18 21.13
C VAL A 485 33.40 -25.71 20.81
N GLY A 486 33.09 -26.93 21.25
CA GLY A 486 31.80 -27.57 21.02
C GLY A 486 30.63 -26.85 21.67
N ALA A 487 30.83 -26.12 22.78
CA ALA A 487 29.78 -25.32 23.41
C ALA A 487 29.32 -24.17 22.51
N PHE A 488 30.25 -23.40 21.95
CA PHE A 488 29.94 -22.29 21.03
C PHE A 488 29.29 -22.77 19.75
N VAL A 489 29.84 -23.82 19.13
CA VAL A 489 29.22 -24.44 17.94
C VAL A 489 27.82 -24.93 18.28
N ALA A 490 27.60 -25.65 19.38
CA ALA A 490 26.26 -26.14 19.73
C ALA A 490 25.26 -25.03 20.11
N GLY A 491 25.73 -23.92 20.67
CA GLY A 491 24.90 -22.83 21.15
C GLY A 491 24.49 -21.81 20.10
N GLU A 492 25.39 -21.49 19.17
CA GLU A 492 25.19 -20.48 18.13
C GLU A 492 24.84 -21.11 16.78
N ASP A 493 25.62 -22.11 16.36
CA ASP A 493 25.60 -22.61 14.99
C ASP A 493 25.95 -24.10 14.91
N ALA A 494 25.00 -24.95 15.30
CA ALA A 494 25.22 -26.39 15.47
C ALA A 494 25.66 -27.11 14.18
N ARG A 495 25.44 -26.48 13.02
CA ARG A 495 25.82 -26.99 11.70
C ARG A 495 26.97 -26.20 11.07
N PHE A 496 27.65 -25.36 11.83
CA PHE A 496 28.75 -24.49 11.40
C PHE A 496 29.71 -25.15 10.41
N ARG A 497 30.14 -26.39 10.69
CA ARG A 497 31.11 -27.13 9.87
C ARG A 497 30.56 -27.68 8.55
N THR A 498 29.24 -27.68 8.36
CA THR A 498 28.55 -28.32 7.23
C THR A 498 28.06 -27.34 6.16
N HIS A 499 27.79 -26.08 6.52
CA HIS A 499 27.37 -25.06 5.55
C HIS A 499 28.52 -24.12 5.17
N ARG A 500 28.32 -23.29 4.14
CA ARG A 500 29.27 -22.28 3.65
C ARG A 500 28.80 -20.88 4.03
N GLY A 501 28.85 -20.54 5.32
CA GLY A 501 28.44 -19.23 5.85
C GLY A 501 26.95 -19.02 6.13
N PHE A 502 26.05 -19.78 5.50
CA PHE A 502 24.61 -19.62 5.69
C PHE A 502 23.93 -20.95 6.05
N ASP A 503 23.27 -21.02 7.21
CA ASP A 503 22.48 -22.18 7.61
C ASP A 503 21.01 -22.01 7.20
N LEU A 504 20.66 -22.48 6.00
CA LEU A 504 19.31 -22.42 5.45
C LEU A 504 18.25 -23.08 6.36
N ASN A 505 18.61 -24.16 7.03
CA ASN A 505 17.71 -24.88 7.93
C ASN A 505 17.48 -24.08 9.23
N GLN A 506 18.48 -23.34 9.71
CA GLN A 506 18.32 -22.42 10.82
C GLN A 506 17.37 -21.30 10.39
N ILE A 507 17.65 -20.65 9.25
CA ILE A 507 16.83 -19.55 8.72
C ILE A 507 15.37 -20.00 8.58
N ALA A 508 15.13 -21.20 8.02
CA ALA A 508 13.80 -21.78 7.90
C ALA A 508 13.11 -21.93 9.25
N ARG A 509 13.80 -22.51 10.24
CA ARG A 509 13.27 -22.70 11.60
C ARG A 509 13.01 -21.38 12.32
N SER A 510 13.88 -20.39 12.15
CA SER A 510 13.69 -19.05 12.72
C SER A 510 12.49 -18.35 12.07
N LEU A 511 12.31 -18.48 10.75
CA LEU A 511 11.12 -17.98 10.07
C LEU A 511 9.85 -18.67 10.59
N GLU A 512 9.86 -20.00 10.76
CA GLU A 512 8.73 -20.76 11.32
C GLU A 512 8.33 -20.26 12.71
N ILE A 513 9.30 -20.06 13.61
CA ILE A 513 9.05 -19.54 14.96
C ILE A 513 8.49 -18.11 14.88
N ASN A 514 9.10 -17.24 14.07
CA ASN A 514 8.65 -15.85 13.94
C ASN A 514 7.23 -15.77 13.35
N LEU A 515 6.86 -16.65 12.41
CA LEU A 515 5.51 -16.74 11.85
C LEU A 515 4.47 -17.21 12.88
N ARG A 516 4.82 -18.21 13.69
CA ARG A 516 3.94 -18.66 14.80
C ARG A 516 3.71 -17.57 15.81
N GLU A 517 4.76 -16.85 16.17
CA GLU A 517 4.76 -15.84 17.24
C GLU A 517 4.27 -14.47 16.75
N GLY A 518 4.18 -14.26 15.43
CA GLY A 518 3.73 -13.01 14.82
C GLY A 518 4.69 -11.83 15.06
N ARG A 519 5.92 -12.10 15.49
CA ARG A 519 6.96 -11.10 15.76
C ARG A 519 8.34 -11.73 15.56
N LEU A 520 9.34 -10.88 15.30
CA LEU A 520 10.73 -11.32 15.17
C LEU A 520 11.29 -11.66 16.55
N LEU A 521 11.37 -12.95 16.86
CA LEU A 521 11.90 -13.48 18.11
C LEU A 521 13.30 -14.08 17.96
N ARG A 522 13.54 -14.74 16.84
CA ARG A 522 14.77 -15.49 16.60
C ARG A 522 15.45 -15.04 15.33
N GLY A 523 16.75 -14.76 15.42
CA GLY A 523 17.62 -14.46 14.30
C GLY A 523 18.23 -15.72 13.69
N GLY A 524 18.62 -15.61 12.42
CA GLY A 524 19.22 -16.69 11.63
C GLY A 524 20.71 -16.58 11.36
N SER A 525 21.44 -15.78 12.14
CA SER A 525 22.84 -15.49 11.87
C SER A 525 23.77 -16.63 12.28
N THR A 526 24.70 -16.99 11.40
CA THR A 526 25.75 -17.99 11.63
C THR A 526 26.98 -17.39 12.32
N ILE A 527 27.91 -18.23 12.75
CA ILE A 527 29.20 -17.77 13.32
C ILE A 527 29.97 -16.89 12.31
N SER A 528 30.00 -17.28 11.04
CA SER A 528 30.70 -16.54 9.98
C SER A 528 30.09 -15.16 9.73
N GLN A 529 28.75 -15.07 9.74
CA GLN A 529 28.04 -13.81 9.64
C GLN A 529 28.31 -12.90 10.85
N GLN A 530 28.38 -13.48 12.04
CA GLN A 530 28.71 -12.74 13.26
C GLN A 530 30.16 -12.26 13.26
N LEU A 531 31.11 -13.06 12.76
CA LEU A 531 32.51 -12.65 12.60
C LEU A 531 32.61 -11.46 11.64
N VAL A 532 32.07 -11.56 10.42
CA VAL A 532 32.05 -10.45 9.46
C VAL A 532 31.43 -9.19 10.07
N LYS A 533 30.31 -9.36 10.77
CA LYS A 533 29.60 -8.26 11.41
C LYS A 533 30.45 -7.58 12.48
N ASN A 534 31.22 -8.32 13.27
CA ASN A 534 32.02 -7.75 14.35
C ASN A 534 33.39 -7.24 13.87
N GLU A 535 33.96 -7.88 12.85
CA GLU A 535 35.30 -7.60 12.35
C GLU A 535 35.34 -6.38 11.44
N TRP A 536 34.41 -6.28 10.49
CA TRP A 536 34.44 -5.23 9.46
C TRP A 536 33.24 -4.30 9.49
N LEU A 537 32.13 -4.71 10.10
CA LEU A 537 30.89 -3.95 10.03
C LEU A 537 30.53 -3.35 11.40
N GLY A 538 29.70 -2.31 11.40
CA GLY A 538 29.16 -1.73 12.63
C GLY A 538 27.91 -2.46 13.15
N ARG A 539 27.41 -2.04 14.32
CA ARG A 539 26.15 -2.55 14.91
C ARG A 539 24.87 -1.98 14.28
N GLN A 540 24.97 -1.09 13.29
CA GLN A 540 23.81 -0.39 12.68
C GLN A 540 22.86 -1.34 11.95
N ARG A 541 21.56 -1.36 12.25
CA ARG A 541 20.62 -2.34 11.66
C ARG A 541 20.01 -1.88 10.33
N THR A 542 20.84 -1.68 9.29
CA THR A 542 20.41 -1.23 7.94
C THR A 542 20.49 -2.32 6.86
N PHE A 543 19.75 -2.15 5.76
CA PHE A 543 19.82 -3.04 4.58
C PHE A 543 21.22 -3.06 3.96
N ALA A 544 21.79 -1.87 3.79
CA ALA A 544 23.14 -1.68 3.28
C ALA A 544 24.15 -2.57 4.01
N ARG A 545 24.18 -2.47 5.34
CA ARG A 545 25.05 -3.31 6.18
C ARG A 545 24.73 -4.80 6.00
N LYS A 546 23.45 -5.19 5.96
CA LYS A 546 23.09 -6.61 5.83
C LYS A 546 23.51 -7.21 4.49
N LEU A 547 23.45 -6.43 3.42
CA LEU A 547 23.93 -6.84 2.10
C LEU A 547 25.45 -7.00 2.08
N GLN A 548 26.18 -6.04 2.66
CA GLN A 548 27.63 -6.14 2.86
C GLN A 548 27.98 -7.41 3.66
N GLU A 549 27.26 -7.68 4.76
CA GLU A 549 27.43 -8.88 5.58
C GLU A 549 27.28 -10.16 4.76
N VAL A 550 26.30 -10.24 3.85
CA VAL A 550 26.10 -11.41 2.99
C VAL A 550 27.28 -11.60 2.02
N ILE A 551 27.70 -10.55 1.32
CA ILE A 551 28.78 -10.61 0.32
C ILE A 551 30.12 -10.93 1.00
N LEU A 552 30.43 -10.25 2.11
CA LEU A 552 31.66 -10.47 2.87
C LEU A 552 31.68 -11.84 3.55
N THR A 553 30.53 -12.37 4.01
CA THR A 553 30.46 -13.74 4.55
C THR A 553 30.76 -14.78 3.48
N TRP A 554 30.20 -14.60 2.27
CA TRP A 554 30.49 -15.47 1.14
C TRP A 554 31.98 -15.43 0.76
N ARG A 555 32.61 -14.25 0.83
CA ARG A 555 34.04 -14.11 0.57
C ARG A 555 34.90 -14.73 1.67
N LEU A 556 34.59 -14.46 2.94
CA LEU A 556 35.27 -15.01 4.11
C LEU A 556 35.31 -16.54 4.05
N GLU A 557 34.19 -17.19 3.75
CA GLU A 557 34.06 -18.65 3.67
C GLU A 557 34.79 -19.29 2.49
N GLN A 558 35.15 -18.51 1.47
CA GLN A 558 36.02 -18.97 0.40
C GLN A 558 37.51 -18.81 0.74
N ALA A 559 37.84 -17.83 1.57
CA ALA A 559 39.21 -17.48 1.88
C ALA A 559 39.78 -18.24 3.08
N LEU A 560 38.96 -18.50 4.10
CA LEU A 560 39.39 -19.09 5.37
C LEU A 560 38.75 -20.46 5.63
N GLY A 561 39.50 -21.32 6.32
CA GLY A 561 38.98 -22.58 6.84
C GLY A 561 37.99 -22.36 7.98
N LYS A 562 37.13 -23.35 8.24
CA LYS A 562 36.13 -23.27 9.33
C LYS A 562 36.76 -23.08 10.70
N ASP A 563 37.90 -23.71 10.95
CA ASP A 563 38.58 -23.61 12.24
C ASP A 563 39.26 -22.24 12.41
N ASP A 564 39.77 -21.61 11.34
CA ASP A 564 40.26 -20.22 11.37
C ASP A 564 39.13 -19.24 11.68
N ILE A 565 38.00 -19.35 10.96
CA ILE A 565 36.81 -18.54 11.18
C ILE A 565 36.32 -18.67 12.63
N LEU A 566 36.27 -19.89 13.16
CA LEU A 566 35.84 -20.12 14.53
C LEU A 566 36.82 -19.56 15.56
N GLY A 567 38.13 -19.69 15.29
CA GLY A 567 39.17 -19.10 16.11
C GLY A 567 39.04 -17.59 16.23
N HIS A 568 39.02 -16.89 15.08
CA HIS A 568 38.85 -15.43 15.04
C HIS A 568 37.54 -14.97 15.66
N TYR A 569 36.46 -15.72 15.45
CA TYR A 569 35.20 -15.44 16.14
C TYR A 569 35.37 -15.48 17.66
N LEU A 570 36.05 -16.48 18.21
CA LEU A 570 36.26 -16.60 19.66
C LEU A 570 37.22 -15.55 20.22
N GLU A 571 38.06 -14.93 19.39
CA GLU A 571 38.95 -13.84 19.79
C GLU A 571 38.22 -12.53 20.02
N ILE A 572 37.20 -12.23 19.20
CA ILE A 572 36.58 -10.91 19.17
C ILE A 572 35.12 -10.90 19.63
N ILE A 573 34.49 -12.06 19.86
CA ILE A 573 33.07 -12.10 20.24
C ILE A 573 32.82 -11.45 21.61
N GLU A 574 31.77 -10.65 21.72
CA GLU A 574 31.32 -10.07 22.99
C GLU A 574 30.65 -11.14 23.86
N LEU A 575 31.14 -11.31 25.09
CA LEU A 575 30.63 -12.26 26.08
C LEU A 575 30.31 -11.58 27.42
N GLY A 576 29.97 -10.29 27.35
CA GLY A 576 29.56 -9.42 28.44
C GLY A 576 29.69 -7.96 28.01
N PRO A 577 29.07 -6.99 28.71
CA PRO A 577 29.22 -5.57 28.40
C PRO A 577 30.71 -5.18 28.38
N GLY A 578 31.25 -4.85 27.20
CA GLY A 578 32.67 -4.52 27.04
C GLY A 578 33.66 -5.66 27.29
N VAL A 579 33.19 -6.91 27.37
CA VAL A 579 34.04 -8.10 27.59
C VAL A 579 34.15 -8.86 26.27
N TRP A 580 35.28 -8.70 25.61
CA TRP A 580 35.50 -9.20 24.25
C TRP A 580 36.50 -10.36 24.23
N GLY A 581 36.12 -11.42 23.54
CA GLY A 581 36.91 -12.62 23.39
C GLY A 581 36.75 -13.63 24.52
N LEU A 582 36.93 -14.91 24.18
CA LEU A 582 36.76 -16.03 25.09
C LEU A 582 37.77 -15.99 26.26
N ALA A 583 39.01 -15.59 26.00
CA ALA A 583 40.04 -15.51 27.03
C ALA A 583 39.71 -14.46 28.10
N ALA A 584 39.33 -13.26 27.66
CA ALA A 584 38.91 -12.19 28.57
C ALA A 584 37.65 -12.59 29.33
N ALA A 585 36.68 -13.22 28.66
CA ALA A 585 35.45 -13.68 29.28
C ALA A 585 35.67 -14.76 30.35
N ALA A 586 36.57 -15.71 30.11
CA ALA A 586 36.93 -16.73 31.09
C ALA A 586 37.56 -16.11 32.36
N ALA A 587 38.44 -15.12 32.18
CA ALA A 587 39.04 -14.39 33.29
C ALA A 587 38.02 -13.52 34.04
N TYR A 588 37.14 -12.85 33.29
CA TYR A 588 36.10 -11.97 33.83
C TYR A 588 35.06 -12.74 34.64
N TRP A 589 34.44 -13.78 34.06
CA TRP A 589 33.34 -14.50 34.71
C TRP A 589 33.80 -15.51 35.76
N PHE A 590 34.97 -16.14 35.56
CA PHE A 590 35.42 -17.29 36.36
C PHE A 590 36.81 -17.13 36.96
N GLY A 591 37.62 -16.16 36.53
CA GLY A 591 39.01 -16.03 36.97
C GLY A 591 39.90 -17.16 36.45
N LYS A 592 39.54 -17.77 35.32
CA LYS A 592 40.23 -18.93 34.74
C LYS A 592 40.80 -18.61 33.37
N ALA A 593 41.81 -19.37 32.95
CA ALA A 593 42.17 -19.40 31.53
C ALA A 593 41.09 -20.14 30.73
N ALA A 594 40.88 -19.75 29.46
CA ALA A 594 39.87 -20.37 28.60
C ALA A 594 40.04 -21.90 28.45
N ARG A 595 41.28 -22.40 28.51
CA ARG A 595 41.59 -23.83 28.46
C ARG A 595 41.18 -24.62 29.70
N ASP A 596 40.97 -23.93 30.82
CA ASP A 596 40.62 -24.52 32.12
C ASP A 596 39.11 -24.46 32.40
N LEU A 597 38.33 -23.93 31.44
CA LEU A 597 36.87 -23.90 31.54
C LEU A 597 36.29 -25.31 31.54
N THR A 598 35.30 -25.55 32.40
CA THR A 598 34.53 -26.79 32.35
C THR A 598 33.48 -26.75 31.23
N ALA A 599 32.84 -27.89 30.95
CA ALA A 599 31.75 -27.94 29.97
C ALA A 599 30.56 -27.08 30.40
N GLY A 600 30.26 -27.01 31.70
CA GLY A 600 29.19 -26.17 32.24
C GLY A 600 29.48 -24.67 32.08
N GLU A 601 30.71 -24.25 32.35
CA GLU A 601 31.16 -22.87 32.21
C GLU A 601 31.25 -22.44 30.74
N ALA A 602 31.78 -23.29 29.86
CA ALA A 602 31.80 -23.03 28.42
C ALA A 602 30.39 -22.91 27.83
N ALA A 603 29.46 -23.78 28.23
CA ALA A 603 28.06 -23.69 27.84
C ALA A 603 27.36 -22.44 28.39
N PHE A 604 27.80 -21.93 29.54
CA PHE A 604 27.32 -20.64 30.05
C PHE A 604 27.82 -19.47 29.19
N LEU A 605 29.12 -19.44 28.83
CA LEU A 605 29.65 -18.38 27.96
C LEU A 605 28.98 -18.40 26.58
N ALA A 606 28.80 -19.58 25.99
CA ALA A 606 28.06 -19.75 24.75
C ALA A 606 26.55 -19.41 24.85
N ALA A 607 25.99 -19.26 26.06
CA ALA A 607 24.61 -18.80 26.24
C ALA A 607 24.49 -17.27 26.20
N LEU A 608 25.61 -16.54 26.43
CA LEU A 608 25.65 -15.07 26.44
C LEU A 608 25.61 -14.45 25.05
N THR A 609 26.19 -15.14 24.06
CA THR A 609 26.41 -14.66 22.68
C THR A 609 25.21 -13.97 22.00
N PRO A 610 23.93 -14.41 22.15
CA PRO A 610 22.82 -13.75 21.45
C PRO A 610 22.49 -12.37 22.01
N GLU A 611 22.63 -12.17 23.32
CA GLU A 611 22.25 -10.95 24.02
C GLU A 611 23.16 -10.68 25.25
N PRO A 612 24.46 -10.40 25.06
CA PRO A 612 25.42 -10.34 26.17
C PRO A 612 24.99 -9.34 27.25
N ALA A 613 24.65 -8.11 26.85
CA ALA A 613 24.25 -7.06 27.78
C ALA A 613 22.91 -7.33 28.50
N THR A 614 21.92 -7.90 27.80
CA THR A 614 20.62 -8.23 28.41
C THR A 614 20.77 -9.37 29.40
N MET A 615 21.52 -10.41 29.05
CA MET A 615 21.75 -11.55 29.93
C MET A 615 22.62 -11.16 31.14
N SER A 616 23.72 -10.42 30.96
CA SER A 616 24.55 -9.95 32.08
C SER A 616 23.75 -9.14 33.10
N ARG A 617 22.84 -8.26 32.68
CA ARG A 617 21.93 -7.54 33.60
C ARG A 617 21.00 -8.49 34.38
N ARG A 618 20.44 -9.51 33.72
CA ARG A 618 19.58 -10.51 34.42
C ARG A 618 20.37 -11.28 35.47
N LEU A 619 21.60 -11.67 35.15
CA LEU A 619 22.48 -12.39 36.07
C LEU A 619 22.82 -11.54 37.29
N ALA A 620 23.16 -10.27 37.06
CA ALA A 620 23.47 -9.32 38.12
C ALA A 620 22.27 -9.07 39.06
N MET A 621 21.08 -8.85 38.50
CA MET A 621 19.84 -8.70 39.26
C MET A 621 19.49 -9.94 40.09
N ALA A 622 19.81 -11.13 39.57
CA ALA A 622 19.61 -12.40 40.27
C ALA A 622 20.72 -12.73 41.29
N GLY A 623 21.82 -11.98 41.31
CA GLY A 623 23.01 -12.31 42.10
C GLY A 623 23.71 -13.60 41.68
N GLY A 624 23.51 -14.07 40.45
CA GLY A 624 23.98 -15.36 39.97
C GLY A 624 23.26 -15.87 38.73
N LEU A 625 23.29 -17.19 38.52
CA LEU A 625 22.69 -17.82 37.34
C LEU A 625 21.14 -17.81 37.42
N ASP A 626 20.50 -16.95 36.63
CA ASP A 626 19.03 -16.88 36.56
C ASP A 626 18.42 -18.11 35.85
N PRO A 627 17.13 -18.44 36.10
CA PRO A 627 16.49 -19.63 35.54
C PRO A 627 16.51 -19.73 34.00
N ARG A 628 16.37 -18.61 33.28
CA ARG A 628 16.39 -18.63 31.80
C ARG A 628 17.78 -18.90 31.27
N SER A 629 18.79 -18.33 31.92
CA SER A 629 20.20 -18.57 31.59
C SER A 629 20.60 -20.02 31.91
N ALA A 630 20.11 -20.58 33.02
CA ALA A 630 20.29 -22.00 33.35
C ALA A 630 19.63 -22.92 32.31
N GLU A 631 18.42 -22.60 31.86
CA GLU A 631 17.73 -23.36 30.80
C GLU A 631 18.51 -23.32 29.48
N ARG A 632 18.97 -22.13 29.06
CA ARG A 632 19.76 -21.97 27.84
C ARG A 632 21.06 -22.77 27.91
N ARG A 633 21.80 -22.70 29.02
CA ARG A 633 22.99 -23.53 29.28
C ARG A 633 22.66 -25.02 29.15
N ALA A 634 21.57 -25.49 29.74
CA ALA A 634 21.17 -26.89 29.67
C ALA A 634 20.80 -27.34 28.24
N ILE A 635 20.22 -26.45 27.42
CA ILE A 635 19.94 -26.70 26.01
C ILE A 635 21.25 -26.88 25.23
N ILE A 636 22.26 -26.03 25.50
CA ILE A 636 23.59 -26.11 24.86
C ILE A 636 24.28 -27.42 25.22
N LEU A 637 24.33 -27.78 26.50
CA LEU A 637 24.92 -29.05 26.96
C LEU A 637 24.25 -30.28 26.29
N ARG A 638 22.92 -30.28 26.19
CA ARG A 638 22.18 -31.32 25.43
C ARG A 638 22.51 -31.28 23.93
N GLY A 639 22.76 -30.10 23.37
CA GLY A 639 23.27 -29.93 22.01
C GLY A 639 24.65 -30.56 21.83
N MET A 640 25.59 -30.30 22.74
CA MET A 640 26.93 -30.87 22.73
C MET A 640 26.92 -32.39 22.81
N LYS A 641 26.05 -32.98 23.64
CA LYS A 641 25.85 -34.44 23.68
C LYS A 641 25.32 -34.99 22.35
N ARG A 642 24.32 -34.34 21.74
CA ARG A 642 23.79 -34.74 20.43
C ARG A 642 24.84 -34.65 19.32
N ALA A 643 25.76 -33.70 19.41
CA ALA A 643 26.88 -33.54 18.50
C ALA A 643 28.06 -34.51 18.79
N GLY A 644 27.96 -35.37 19.80
CA GLY A 644 29.03 -36.32 20.18
C GLY A 644 30.21 -35.69 20.92
N VAL A 645 30.13 -34.41 21.31
CA VAL A 645 31.19 -33.70 22.05
C VAL A 645 31.25 -34.16 23.51
N LEU A 646 30.10 -34.52 24.09
CA LEU A 646 29.99 -35.03 25.46
C LEU A 646 29.36 -36.42 25.47
N SER A 647 29.88 -37.31 26.30
CA SER A 647 29.20 -38.54 26.71
C SER A 647 28.04 -38.25 27.67
N GLU A 648 27.14 -39.23 27.87
CA GLU A 648 26.03 -39.10 28.82
C GLU A 648 26.51 -38.83 30.26
N ALA A 649 27.63 -39.45 30.66
CA ALA A 649 28.23 -39.24 31.96
C ALA A 649 28.80 -37.81 32.10
N GLN A 650 29.45 -37.29 31.05
CA GLN A 650 29.95 -35.91 31.03
C GLN A 650 28.81 -34.89 31.04
N LEU A 651 27.72 -35.13 30.30
CA LEU A 651 26.51 -34.31 30.33
C LEU A 651 25.92 -34.25 31.74
N THR A 652 25.72 -35.41 32.38
CA THR A 652 25.17 -35.50 33.73
C THR A 652 26.02 -34.72 34.74
N ARG A 653 27.34 -34.82 34.62
CA ARG A 653 28.28 -34.05 35.44
C ARG A 653 28.16 -32.54 35.19
N ALA A 654 28.20 -32.11 33.94
CA ALA A 654 28.15 -30.69 33.56
C ALA A 654 26.82 -29.99 33.90
N VAL A 655 25.72 -30.73 33.90
CA VAL A 655 24.40 -30.21 34.33
C VAL A 655 24.36 -30.01 35.86
N ARG A 656 24.95 -30.92 36.63
CA ARG A 656 25.00 -30.84 38.10
C ARG A 656 26.05 -29.88 38.62
N GLU A 657 27.02 -29.53 37.79
CA GLU A 657 28.09 -28.61 38.14
C GLU A 657 27.53 -27.22 38.47
N PRO A 658 27.79 -26.68 39.68
CA PRO A 658 27.45 -25.31 40.01
C PRO A 658 28.35 -24.36 39.21
N VAL A 659 27.74 -23.36 38.57
CA VAL A 659 28.47 -22.32 37.83
C VAL A 659 28.60 -21.11 38.76
N SER A 660 29.76 -20.97 39.38
CA SER A 660 30.07 -19.87 40.30
C SER A 660 30.61 -18.67 39.54
N LEU A 661 29.77 -17.64 39.40
CA LEU A 661 30.16 -16.38 38.76
C LEU A 661 30.89 -15.49 39.78
N ARG A 662 31.91 -14.76 39.33
CA ARG A 662 32.63 -13.80 40.18
C ARG A 662 31.72 -12.65 40.61
N ALA A 663 31.83 -12.25 41.88
CA ALA A 663 31.04 -11.15 42.44
C ALA A 663 31.34 -9.82 41.73
N GLU A 664 32.61 -9.57 41.36
CA GLU A 664 33.01 -8.37 40.63
C GLU A 664 32.33 -8.29 39.25
N ALA A 665 32.23 -9.43 38.55
CA ALA A 665 31.60 -9.52 37.24
C ALA A 665 30.09 -9.21 37.30
N LEU A 666 29.42 -9.63 38.38
CA LEU A 666 28.02 -9.32 38.62
C LEU A 666 27.81 -7.86 39.01
N ALA A 667 28.71 -7.25 39.78
CA ALA A 667 28.63 -5.86 40.19
C ALA A 667 28.80 -4.87 39.02
N LEU A 668 29.76 -5.15 38.13
CA LEU A 668 30.03 -4.33 36.94
C LEU A 668 28.89 -4.38 35.91
N ALA A 669 28.15 -5.48 35.84
CA ALA A 669 27.01 -5.63 34.95
C ALA A 669 25.78 -4.76 35.33
N VAL A 670 25.78 -4.11 36.51
CA VAL A 670 24.73 -3.18 36.97
C VAL A 670 25.10 -1.71 36.69
N SER A 671 26.39 -1.40 36.47
CA SER A 671 26.92 -0.04 36.57
C SER A 671 26.90 0.78 35.27
N GLU A 672 26.55 0.21 34.12
CA GLU A 672 26.40 0.99 32.89
C GLU A 672 25.02 1.64 32.75
N PRO A 673 24.94 2.93 32.36
CA PRO A 673 23.68 3.55 32.00
C PRO A 673 23.13 2.89 30.73
N ALA A 674 21.79 2.86 30.61
CA ALA A 674 21.12 2.47 29.38
C ALA A 674 21.78 3.17 28.18
N SER A 675 22.30 2.41 27.21
CA SER A 675 22.76 2.96 25.94
C SER A 675 21.69 3.92 25.38
N PRO A 676 22.09 5.02 24.72
CA PRO A 676 21.15 5.91 24.08
C PRO A 676 20.25 5.08 23.16
N SER A 677 18.94 5.23 23.35
CA SER A 677 17.94 4.61 22.49
C SER A 677 18.19 5.03 21.02
N PRO A 678 17.83 4.18 20.04
CA PRO A 678 17.99 4.50 18.62
C PRO A 678 17.27 5.78 18.22
#